data_AF-A0A840YIT9-F1
#
_entry.id   AF-A0A840YIT9-F1
#
_cell.length_a   1.000
_cell.length_b   1.000
_cell.length_c   1.000
_cell.angle_alpha   90.00
_cell.angle_beta   90.00
_cell.angle_gamma   90.00
#
_symmetry.space_group_name_H-M   'P 1'
#
loop_
_entity.id
_entity.type
_entity.pdbx_description
1 polymer ?
#
loop_
_entity_poly.entity_id
_entity_poly.type
_entity_poly.pdbx_seq_one_letter_code
_entity_poly.pdbx_strand_id
1 'polypeptide(L)'
;MNAHAAPRPSRNPETLSTPVRRGVFARQGTTLAVLALVALTHLGAWWALNRPAPVPDFRGQVNGLAFAPYQRGQSAEGNDWPTPEQIEGDLRRIAPITRHIRTYAAHGGIERIPEIAWNTGLDLKVTLGSWLDRRLDRNAAEIRRLVQVARESRNVERVLVGNEAVLRGDVTPAQMVGYIEQVRRQVRQPVSTAEPWHVWMDHPELGRAVDYITIHLLPYWEGLPIDDALRFIMEKYDAVQARFPGKRIVIGEVGWPSDGVAQGAARASRVNQALFMRSFFNIAEQRGLEYFVMEAFDQPWKTSFEGRAAGHWGMYDLDRQPKWSLTGPVQETPAWLSWALGASLFASLASFFFLSRRPDIRWPGKLMLATLSQGFVALGTGVLLAMSETYMSNTAGVVWSLLVAGQALLLALLLSDGFELAETLFGRVSKRRWPALPAPAGARLPKVSIHLPICNEPPQMVRETLDALAELDYPEFEVLVVDNNTTDPALWEPVAEHCARLGARFRFFHLGRWPGFKGGALNFALRETAPDAEVVGVIDSDYLVRPDWLRRMAPFFDRPEVGFTQSPQDYRDGNGGLFKRLMFWEYAGFFKAGMVTRNERNAIIQHGTMTLIRKSALEGAGGWAEWCICEDSELGLKLMRQGWEAVYVPDSMGRGVMPDDFSAYRKQRHRWAFGAVQIVKHHWRALLNPFDRSLTQGQRFHFVMGWMPWMGDALGLAFVVGGLVWSLGLTLIPLTRLYPTVDLFGLHIATEGLRTALVSVGLSDEFPITLFMIPSLGLFAFKLAQIWLLYRARVACGPWDRIGAALGGLALTHTIGKAVWQGFFKRRAHFARTPKMENAPALVQGLMTARQEGMMMLLLWLAAAGITVAHRGGTWEAILWTVILLVQSVPYLAAVSMALIAAVPARKAMALPGALPATSSAGQAVASEVN
;
A
#
# COMPACT_ATOMS: atom_id res chain seq x y z
N MET A 1 44.13 -23.94 10.69
CA MET A 1 44.85 -24.58 9.59
C MET A 1 43.81 -25.17 8.65
N ASN A 2 43.60 -24.54 7.49
CA ASN A 2 42.57 -24.91 6.52
C ASN A 2 43.22 -25.73 5.39
N ALA A 3 42.87 -27.00 5.28
CA ALA A 3 43.18 -27.83 4.12
C ALA A 3 41.93 -28.66 3.78
N HIS A 4 41.67 -28.85 2.48
CA HIS A 4 40.47 -29.41 1.84
C HIS A 4 39.33 -28.41 1.52
N ALA A 5 39.68 -27.31 0.83
CA ALA A 5 38.70 -26.67 -0.06
C ALA A 5 38.78 -27.38 -1.43
N ALA A 6 37.68 -28.00 -1.86
CA ALA A 6 37.54 -28.54 -3.21
C ALA A 6 37.92 -27.45 -4.25
N PRO A 7 38.57 -27.79 -5.37
CA PRO A 7 38.95 -26.82 -6.38
C PRO A 7 37.69 -26.12 -6.89
N ARG A 8 37.62 -24.80 -6.69
CA ARG A 8 36.59 -23.98 -7.31
C ARG A 8 36.65 -24.24 -8.83
N PRO A 9 35.52 -24.52 -9.51
CA PRO A 9 35.54 -24.59 -10.96
C PRO A 9 36.12 -23.28 -11.49
N SER A 10 37.22 -23.35 -12.24
CA SER A 10 37.83 -22.18 -12.83
C SER A 10 36.80 -21.49 -13.72
N ARG A 11 36.46 -20.23 -13.40
CA ARG A 11 35.70 -19.38 -14.32
C ARG A 11 36.55 -19.19 -15.57
N ASN A 12 36.37 -20.07 -16.55
CA ASN A 12 36.87 -19.82 -17.88
C ASN A 12 35.91 -18.78 -18.50
N PRO A 13 36.33 -17.53 -18.77
CA PRO A 13 35.41 -16.49 -19.22
C PRO A 13 34.81 -16.73 -20.62
N GLU A 14 35.21 -17.80 -21.31
CA GLU A 14 35.02 -17.95 -22.77
C GLU A 14 34.01 -19.02 -23.21
N THR A 15 33.40 -19.82 -22.32
CA THR A 15 32.45 -20.88 -22.74
C THR A 15 30.97 -20.59 -22.51
N LEU A 16 30.62 -19.36 -22.11
CA LEU A 16 29.28 -18.84 -22.41
C LEU A 16 29.34 -18.28 -23.82
N SER A 17 28.63 -18.92 -24.76
CA SER A 17 28.40 -18.41 -26.10
C SER A 17 27.93 -16.95 -26.03
N THR A 18 28.90 -16.05 -26.13
CA THR A 18 28.65 -14.62 -26.18
C THR A 18 28.16 -14.36 -27.60
N PRO A 19 26.93 -13.88 -27.78
CA PRO A 19 26.57 -13.35 -29.09
C PRO A 19 27.51 -12.18 -29.33
N VAL A 20 28.28 -12.27 -30.43
CA VAL A 20 29.11 -11.24 -31.04
C VAL A 20 28.81 -9.85 -30.47
N ARG A 21 29.82 -9.23 -29.83
CA ARG A 21 29.84 -7.80 -29.46
C ARG A 21 29.77 -6.93 -30.73
N ARG A 22 28.63 -6.91 -31.41
CA ARG A 22 28.23 -5.76 -32.24
C ARG A 22 27.79 -4.67 -31.28
N GLY A 23 28.37 -3.46 -31.42
CA GLY A 23 28.37 -2.38 -30.43
C GLY A 23 27.08 -2.21 -29.64
N VAL A 24 27.21 -2.17 -28.31
CA VAL A 24 26.10 -1.96 -27.34
C VAL A 24 25.29 -0.70 -27.67
N PHE A 25 25.90 0.30 -28.32
CA PHE A 25 25.25 1.53 -28.74
C PHE A 25 24.35 1.37 -29.99
N ALA A 26 24.67 0.47 -30.92
CA ALA A 26 23.89 0.26 -32.15
C ALA A 26 22.53 -0.43 -31.90
N ARG A 27 22.26 -0.94 -30.69
CA ARG A 27 21.02 -1.66 -30.33
C ARG A 27 20.06 -0.89 -29.40
N GLN A 28 20.36 0.36 -29.04
CA GLN A 28 19.52 1.13 -28.11
C GLN A 28 18.40 1.94 -28.77
N GLY A 29 18.35 2.01 -30.10
CA GLY A 29 17.34 2.80 -30.83
C GLY A 29 15.90 2.51 -30.40
N THR A 30 15.56 1.23 -30.20
CA THR A 30 14.23 0.82 -29.68
C THR A 30 13.97 1.30 -28.26
N THR A 31 14.98 1.27 -27.38
CA THR A 31 14.86 1.75 -26.00
C THR A 31 14.64 3.26 -25.99
N LEU A 32 15.47 4.01 -26.72
CA LEU A 32 15.39 5.46 -26.81
C LEU A 32 14.06 5.93 -27.42
N ALA A 33 13.60 5.29 -28.50
CA ALA A 33 12.31 5.61 -29.12
C ALA A 33 11.13 5.37 -28.18
N VAL A 34 11.14 4.25 -27.43
CA VAL A 34 10.12 3.96 -26.42
C VAL A 34 10.16 5.00 -25.30
N LEU A 35 11.34 5.33 -24.77
CA LEU A 35 11.46 6.32 -23.69
C LEU A 35 11.01 7.70 -24.14
N ALA A 36 11.36 8.12 -25.36
CA ALA A 36 10.89 9.38 -25.93
C ALA A 36 9.36 9.40 -26.08
N LEU A 37 8.76 8.33 -26.61
CA LEU A 37 7.31 8.22 -26.74
C LEU A 37 6.62 8.31 -25.37
N VAL A 38 7.08 7.54 -24.37
CA VAL A 38 6.47 7.57 -23.04
C VAL A 38 6.68 8.91 -22.36
N ALA A 39 7.86 9.53 -22.48
CA ALA A 39 8.13 10.86 -21.94
C ALA A 39 7.21 11.92 -22.56
N LEU A 40 7.01 11.90 -23.88
CA LEU A 40 6.09 12.82 -24.57
C LEU A 40 4.64 12.60 -24.13
N THR A 41 4.19 11.36 -24.05
CA THR A 41 2.84 11.04 -23.54
C THR A 41 2.67 11.49 -22.09
N HIS A 42 3.69 11.28 -21.25
CA HIS A 42 3.69 11.71 -19.85
C HIS A 42 3.60 13.23 -19.72
N LEU A 43 4.41 13.98 -20.47
CA LEU A 43 4.34 15.45 -20.51
C LEU A 43 3.01 15.95 -21.06
N GLY A 44 2.47 15.27 -22.09
CA GLY A 44 1.14 15.56 -22.64
C GLY A 44 0.02 15.34 -21.62
N ALA A 45 0.11 14.31 -20.79
CA ALA A 45 -0.83 14.06 -19.69
C ALA A 45 -0.73 15.14 -18.60
N TRP A 46 0.49 15.52 -18.18
CA TRP A 46 0.68 16.64 -17.25
C TRP A 46 0.10 17.94 -17.82
N TRP A 47 0.36 18.25 -19.09
CA TRP A 47 -0.19 19.42 -19.73
C TRP A 47 -1.74 19.40 -19.79
N ALA A 48 -2.34 18.24 -20.09
CA ALA A 48 -3.79 18.09 -20.13
C ALA A 48 -4.45 18.30 -18.76
N LEU A 49 -3.80 17.82 -17.69
CA LEU A 49 -4.28 17.95 -16.31
C LEU A 49 -4.05 19.35 -15.71
N ASN A 50 -3.09 20.12 -16.22
CA ASN A 50 -2.69 21.42 -15.68
C ASN A 50 -3.04 22.58 -16.62
N ARG A 51 -4.13 22.46 -17.39
CA ARG A 51 -4.58 23.55 -18.25
C ARG A 51 -4.99 24.78 -17.41
N PRO A 52 -4.58 26.00 -17.79
CA PRO A 52 -5.06 27.20 -17.14
C PRO A 52 -6.58 27.30 -17.25
N ALA A 53 -7.24 27.59 -16.12
CA ALA A 53 -8.68 27.82 -16.07
C ALA A 53 -9.00 29.28 -16.40
N PRO A 54 -10.00 29.53 -17.28
CA PRO A 54 -10.49 30.87 -17.51
C PRO A 54 -11.25 31.36 -16.27
N VAL A 55 -10.90 32.55 -15.78
CA VAL A 55 -11.52 33.19 -14.61
C VAL A 55 -11.85 34.65 -14.98
N PRO A 56 -12.98 35.23 -14.54
CA PRO A 56 -13.34 36.61 -14.86
C PRO A 56 -12.30 37.61 -14.35
N ASP A 57 -11.81 38.53 -15.18
CA ASP A 57 -10.89 39.60 -14.74
C ASP A 57 -11.52 40.52 -13.70
N PHE A 58 -10.73 40.96 -12.72
CA PHE A 58 -11.06 42.08 -11.85
C PHE A 58 -9.97 43.13 -11.96
N ARG A 59 -10.35 44.38 -12.28
CA ARG A 59 -9.43 45.51 -12.48
C ARG A 59 -9.64 46.65 -11.48
N GLY A 60 -10.65 46.53 -10.62
CA GLY A 60 -10.94 47.49 -9.57
C GLY A 60 -10.04 47.32 -8.35
N GLN A 61 -10.40 48.02 -7.27
CA GLN A 61 -9.74 47.90 -5.97
C GLN A 61 -10.57 47.00 -5.04
N VAL A 62 -9.91 46.05 -4.35
CA VAL A 62 -10.59 45.21 -3.35
C VAL A 62 -11.03 46.08 -2.19
N ASN A 63 -12.31 46.00 -1.79
CA ASN A 63 -12.89 46.92 -0.82
C ASN A 63 -12.14 46.87 0.52
N GLY A 64 -12.03 45.69 1.14
CA GLY A 64 -11.26 45.49 2.35
C GLY A 64 -10.75 44.07 2.54
N LEU A 65 -9.74 43.91 3.41
CA LEU A 65 -9.22 42.60 3.83
C LEU A 65 -9.33 42.43 5.35
N ALA A 66 -9.77 41.26 5.81
CA ALA A 66 -9.54 40.84 7.18
C ALA A 66 -8.03 40.60 7.37
N PHE A 67 -7.44 41.26 8.36
CA PHE A 67 -6.00 41.40 8.52
C PHE A 67 -5.55 40.79 9.85
N ALA A 68 -4.94 39.61 9.73
CA ALA A 68 -4.32 38.86 10.82
C ALA A 68 -2.83 38.65 10.47
N PRO A 69 -1.91 39.48 10.98
CA PRO A 69 -0.51 39.49 10.55
C PRO A 69 0.36 38.39 11.20
N TYR A 70 -0.24 37.25 11.57
CA TYR A 70 0.51 36.13 12.16
C TYR A 70 1.46 35.51 11.12
N GLN A 71 2.68 35.22 11.55
CA GLN A 71 3.71 34.56 10.77
C GLN A 71 3.83 33.08 11.15
N ARG A 72 4.74 32.36 10.50
CA ARG A 72 5.01 30.94 10.78
C ARG A 72 5.33 30.74 12.27
N GLY A 73 4.53 29.93 12.95
CA GLY A 73 4.68 29.63 14.38
C GLY A 73 3.95 30.58 15.33
N GLN A 74 3.39 31.69 14.84
CA GLN A 74 2.57 32.63 15.60
C GLN A 74 1.09 32.28 15.47
N SER A 75 0.29 32.61 16.49
CA SER A 75 -1.16 32.39 16.48
C SER A 75 -1.88 33.34 17.43
N ALA A 76 -3.21 33.44 17.28
CA ALA A 76 -4.05 34.23 18.18
C ALA A 76 -4.20 33.61 19.59
N GLU A 77 -3.83 32.34 19.77
CA GLU A 77 -3.92 31.63 21.05
C GLU A 77 -2.57 31.55 21.79
N GLY A 78 -1.48 31.87 21.08
CA GLY A 78 -0.12 31.80 21.59
C GLY A 78 0.29 33.03 22.41
N ASN A 79 1.56 33.04 22.82
CA ASN A 79 2.20 34.21 23.44
C ASN A 79 3.22 34.89 22.51
N ASP A 80 3.40 34.36 21.30
CA ASP A 80 4.31 34.89 20.29
C ASP A 80 3.51 35.66 19.24
N TRP A 81 3.51 36.99 19.40
CA TRP A 81 2.70 37.92 18.62
C TRP A 81 3.52 38.60 17.53
N PRO A 82 2.89 39.07 16.43
CA PRO A 82 3.59 39.78 15.36
C PRO A 82 4.32 41.03 15.88
N THR A 83 5.59 41.18 15.46
CA THR A 83 6.39 42.37 15.72
C THR A 83 5.88 43.56 14.89
N PRO A 84 6.14 44.81 15.32
CA PRO A 84 5.76 46.00 14.55
C PRO A 84 6.30 46.01 13.13
N GLU A 85 7.53 45.55 12.95
CA GLU A 85 8.20 45.46 11.65
C GLU A 85 7.52 44.44 10.73
N GLN A 86 7.07 43.30 11.29
CA GLN A 86 6.27 42.32 10.56
C GLN A 86 4.91 42.91 10.14
N ILE A 87 4.22 43.60 11.06
CA ILE A 87 2.94 44.26 10.79
C ILE A 87 3.11 45.31 9.68
N GLU A 88 4.12 46.19 9.79
CA GLU A 88 4.42 47.20 8.78
C GLU A 88 4.70 46.57 7.41
N GLY A 89 5.52 45.52 7.38
CA GLY A 89 5.84 44.78 6.15
C GLY A 89 4.58 44.25 5.48
N ASP A 90 3.69 43.63 6.24
CA ASP A 90 2.43 43.06 5.76
C ASP A 90 1.45 44.16 5.29
N LEU A 91 1.36 45.29 5.99
CA LEU A 91 0.55 46.45 5.58
C LEU A 91 1.02 47.02 4.23
N ARG A 92 2.34 47.16 4.04
CA ARG A 92 2.93 47.61 2.77
C ARG A 92 2.63 46.65 1.61
N ARG A 93 2.47 45.36 1.88
CA ARG A 93 2.13 44.35 0.85
C ARG A 93 0.69 44.45 0.38
N ILE A 94 -0.26 44.73 1.27
CA ILE A 94 -1.68 44.76 0.92
C ILE A 94 -2.18 46.13 0.44
N ALA A 95 -1.50 47.23 0.81
CA ALA A 95 -1.88 48.59 0.43
C ALA A 95 -2.06 48.84 -1.09
N PRO A 96 -1.36 48.15 -2.02
CA PRO A 96 -1.61 48.29 -3.44
C PRO A 96 -2.99 47.80 -3.90
N ILE A 97 -3.62 46.87 -3.17
CA ILE A 97 -4.87 46.22 -3.60
C ILE A 97 -6.09 46.65 -2.80
N THR A 98 -5.91 47.29 -1.63
CA THR A 98 -7.02 47.76 -0.79
C THR A 98 -6.67 49.02 -0.01
N ARG A 99 -7.71 49.78 0.39
CA ARG A 99 -7.59 50.90 1.34
C ARG A 99 -8.22 50.60 2.70
N HIS A 100 -8.89 49.47 2.87
CA HIS A 100 -9.59 49.13 4.12
C HIS A 100 -9.08 47.81 4.69
N ILE A 101 -8.85 47.78 5.99
CA ILE A 101 -8.52 46.56 6.72
C ILE A 101 -9.44 46.39 7.92
N ARG A 102 -9.67 45.13 8.29
CA ARG A 102 -10.44 44.74 9.46
C ARG A 102 -9.59 43.88 10.40
N THR A 103 -9.60 44.18 11.68
CA THR A 103 -8.91 43.37 12.71
C THR A 103 -9.91 42.56 13.53
N TYR A 104 -9.49 41.42 14.07
CA TYR A 104 -10.34 40.53 14.87
C TYR A 104 -10.38 40.86 16.37
N ALA A 105 -9.29 41.39 16.89
CA ALA A 105 -9.08 41.63 18.31
C ALA A 105 -8.45 43.01 18.53
N ALA A 106 -8.55 43.50 19.77
CA ALA A 106 -7.92 44.72 20.24
C ALA A 106 -6.84 44.42 21.27
N HIS A 107 -6.28 43.20 21.28
CA HIS A 107 -5.21 42.78 22.19
C HIS A 107 -4.17 41.94 21.44
N GLY A 108 -3.06 41.58 22.11
CA GLY A 108 -2.02 40.71 21.54
C GLY A 108 -1.16 41.40 20.49
N GLY A 109 -0.94 42.72 20.58
CA GLY A 109 -0.17 43.50 19.61
C GLY A 109 -0.99 43.98 18.40
N ILE A 110 -2.20 43.46 18.21
CA ILE A 110 -3.14 43.87 17.16
C ILE A 110 -3.64 45.31 17.39
N GLU A 111 -3.67 45.78 18.64
CA GLU A 111 -4.02 47.16 18.99
C GLU A 111 -3.11 48.22 18.36
N ARG A 112 -1.90 47.83 17.94
CA ARG A 112 -0.90 48.73 17.35
C ARG A 112 -1.10 48.93 15.84
N ILE A 113 -1.94 48.12 15.20
CA ILE A 113 -2.14 48.16 13.75
C ILE A 113 -2.62 49.53 13.25
N PRO A 114 -3.61 50.20 13.88
CA PRO A 114 -4.02 51.54 13.45
C PRO A 114 -2.89 52.56 13.50
N GLU A 115 -2.09 52.55 14.56
CA GLU A 115 -0.93 53.44 14.74
C GLU A 115 0.12 53.18 13.65
N ILE A 116 0.52 51.93 13.44
CA ILE A 116 1.51 51.55 12.43
C ILE A 116 0.99 51.90 11.02
N ALA A 117 -0.27 51.59 10.72
CA ALA A 117 -0.89 51.92 9.43
C ALA A 117 -0.94 53.44 9.19
N TRP A 118 -1.12 54.25 10.23
CA TRP A 118 -1.06 55.71 10.12
C TRP A 118 0.36 56.20 9.86
N ASN A 119 1.33 55.71 10.62
CA ASN A 119 2.73 56.13 10.57
C ASN A 119 3.41 55.75 9.24
N THR A 120 2.95 54.70 8.56
CA THR A 120 3.46 54.30 7.24
C THR A 120 3.03 55.22 6.10
N GLY A 121 1.97 56.04 6.29
CA GLY A 121 1.43 56.92 5.25
C GLY A 121 0.65 56.20 4.13
N LEU A 122 0.25 54.94 4.32
CA LEU A 122 -0.38 54.10 3.29
C LEU A 122 -1.87 54.40 3.00
N ASP A 123 -2.44 55.42 3.64
CA ASP A 123 -3.87 55.77 3.63
C ASP A 123 -4.81 54.56 3.82
N LEU A 124 -4.47 53.71 4.81
CA LEU A 124 -5.28 52.56 5.20
C LEU A 124 -6.28 52.97 6.30
N LYS A 125 -7.56 52.69 6.08
CA LYS A 125 -8.63 52.80 7.08
C LYS A 125 -8.82 51.48 7.81
N VAL A 126 -9.07 51.54 9.11
CA VAL A 126 -9.19 50.36 9.97
C VAL A 126 -10.60 50.23 10.53
N THR A 127 -11.24 49.09 10.30
CA THR A 127 -12.38 48.61 11.09
C THR A 127 -11.82 47.79 12.25
N LEU A 128 -11.84 48.38 13.45
CA LEU A 128 -11.24 47.80 14.65
C LEU A 128 -12.23 46.82 15.30
N GLY A 129 -11.79 45.62 15.65
CA GLY A 129 -12.62 44.57 16.23
C GLY A 129 -12.16 44.15 17.61
N SER A 130 -13.07 43.53 18.39
CA SER A 130 -12.77 42.93 19.68
C SER A 130 -13.15 41.45 19.70
N TRP A 131 -12.31 40.61 20.29
CA TRP A 131 -12.63 39.19 20.48
C TRP A 131 -13.28 38.96 21.85
N LEU A 132 -14.55 38.54 21.86
CA LEU A 132 -15.31 38.25 23.08
C LEU A 132 -15.46 36.74 23.29
N ASP A 133 -15.26 36.29 24.52
CA ASP A 133 -15.39 34.89 24.94
C ASP A 133 -16.22 34.76 26.24
N ARG A 134 -16.26 33.58 26.86
CA ARG A 134 -17.06 33.33 28.09
C ARG A 134 -16.51 34.01 29.36
N ARG A 135 -15.29 34.54 29.32
CA ARG A 135 -14.58 35.14 30.47
C ARG A 135 -14.84 36.65 30.50
N LEU A 136 -15.74 37.05 31.40
CA LEU A 136 -16.22 38.43 31.50
C LEU A 136 -15.10 39.44 31.82
N ASP A 137 -14.09 39.04 32.59
CA ASP A 137 -12.92 39.85 32.92
C ASP A 137 -12.07 40.16 31.68
N ARG A 138 -11.85 39.16 30.81
CA ARG A 138 -11.16 39.34 29.54
C ARG A 138 -11.96 40.21 28.58
N ASN A 139 -13.26 39.97 28.46
CA ASN A 139 -14.15 40.79 27.64
C ASN A 139 -14.10 42.26 28.07
N ALA A 140 -14.13 42.54 29.37
CA ALA A 140 -14.04 43.90 29.89
C ALA A 140 -12.69 44.56 29.56
N ALA A 141 -11.58 43.80 29.59
CA ALA A 141 -10.26 44.30 29.19
C ALA A 141 -10.19 44.59 27.68
N GLU A 142 -10.70 43.67 26.87
CA GLU A 142 -10.78 43.79 25.41
C GLU A 142 -11.58 45.03 25.00
N ILE A 143 -12.77 45.23 25.58
CA ILE A 143 -13.63 46.39 25.31
C ILE A 143 -12.96 47.70 25.73
N ARG A 144 -12.30 47.74 26.90
CA ARG A 144 -11.55 48.95 27.32
C ARG A 144 -10.47 49.30 26.32
N ARG A 145 -9.72 48.31 25.84
CA ARG A 145 -8.65 48.52 24.86
C ARG A 145 -9.20 48.94 23.50
N LEU A 146 -10.29 48.32 23.04
CA LEU A 146 -11.01 48.70 21.83
C LEU A 146 -11.40 50.19 21.85
N VAL A 147 -12.02 50.65 22.94
CA VAL A 147 -12.43 52.04 23.12
C VAL A 147 -11.22 52.98 23.13
N GLN A 148 -10.14 52.60 23.83
CA GLN A 148 -8.91 53.40 23.88
C GLN A 148 -8.35 53.63 22.47
N VAL A 149 -8.08 52.55 21.73
CA VAL A 149 -7.46 52.61 20.40
C VAL A 149 -8.35 53.37 19.41
N ALA A 150 -9.67 53.15 19.46
CA ALA A 150 -10.62 53.85 18.60
C ALA A 150 -10.63 55.37 18.83
N ARG A 151 -10.38 55.84 20.07
CA ARG A 151 -10.32 57.27 20.39
C ARG A 151 -8.99 57.90 19.99
N GLU A 152 -7.90 57.17 20.17
CA GLU A 152 -6.54 57.65 19.89
C GLU A 152 -6.21 57.67 18.39
N SER A 153 -6.80 56.76 17.61
CA SER A 153 -6.45 56.55 16.20
C SER A 153 -7.36 57.31 15.24
N ARG A 154 -6.76 58.08 14.31
CA ARG A 154 -7.51 58.88 13.32
C ARG A 154 -8.02 58.09 12.12
N ASN A 155 -7.36 56.98 11.80
CA ASN A 155 -7.70 56.09 10.69
C ASN A 155 -8.68 54.97 11.05
N VAL A 156 -9.13 54.88 12.31
CA VAL A 156 -10.19 53.94 12.69
C VAL A 156 -11.54 54.50 12.25
N GLU A 157 -12.17 53.85 11.26
CA GLU A 157 -13.42 54.28 10.65
C GLU A 157 -14.65 53.66 11.32
N ARG A 158 -14.53 52.44 11.86
CA ARG A 158 -15.63 51.65 12.42
C ARG A 158 -15.13 50.78 13.57
N VAL A 159 -16.05 50.37 14.42
CA VAL A 159 -15.79 49.48 15.55
C VAL A 159 -16.71 48.26 15.51
N LEU A 160 -16.16 47.08 15.77
CA LEU A 160 -16.87 45.80 15.86
C LEU A 160 -16.73 45.20 17.26
N VAL A 161 -17.87 45.03 17.93
CA VAL A 161 -17.98 44.47 19.28
C VAL A 161 -18.29 42.99 19.15
N GLY A 162 -17.24 42.18 19.08
CA GLY A 162 -17.35 40.73 18.91
C GLY A 162 -17.25 40.29 17.45
N ASN A 163 -16.83 39.05 17.29
CA ASN A 163 -16.80 38.30 16.05
C ASN A 163 -17.43 36.94 16.34
N GLU A 164 -18.61 36.65 15.79
CA GLU A 164 -19.35 35.39 15.97
C GLU A 164 -19.55 34.97 17.44
N ALA A 165 -19.59 35.93 18.37
CA ALA A 165 -19.62 35.63 19.79
C ALA A 165 -21.00 35.11 20.22
N VAL A 166 -22.07 35.53 19.53
CA VAL A 166 -23.41 34.99 19.72
C VAL A 166 -23.52 33.61 19.07
N LEU A 167 -23.02 33.45 17.83
CA LEU A 167 -22.95 32.14 17.16
C LEU A 167 -22.24 31.07 18.01
N ARG A 168 -21.07 31.40 18.56
CA ARG A 168 -20.30 30.48 19.42
C ARG A 168 -20.96 30.20 20.78
N GLY A 169 -22.03 30.93 21.12
CA GLY A 169 -22.66 30.86 22.44
C GLY A 169 -21.74 31.34 23.56
N ASP A 170 -20.78 32.20 23.25
CA ASP A 170 -19.86 32.79 24.23
C ASP A 170 -20.54 33.92 25.01
N VAL A 171 -21.40 34.67 24.31
CA VAL A 171 -22.12 35.83 24.83
C VAL A 171 -23.58 35.73 24.39
N THR A 172 -24.52 35.99 25.32
CA THR A 172 -25.96 36.01 24.98
C THR A 172 -26.32 37.28 24.18
N PRO A 173 -27.40 37.27 23.37
CA PRO A 173 -27.84 38.46 22.65
C PRO A 173 -28.02 39.69 23.54
N ALA A 174 -28.59 39.52 24.75
CA ALA A 174 -28.77 40.61 25.71
C ALA A 174 -27.43 41.19 26.22
N GLN A 175 -26.46 40.33 26.52
CA GLN A 175 -25.11 40.77 26.90
C GLN A 175 -24.41 41.49 25.75
N MET A 176 -24.56 41.00 24.52
CA MET A 176 -24.02 41.63 23.32
C MET A 176 -24.59 43.04 23.12
N VAL A 177 -25.91 43.22 23.26
CA VAL A 177 -26.55 44.56 23.24
C VAL A 177 -25.93 45.47 24.30
N GLY A 178 -25.73 44.98 25.53
CA GLY A 178 -25.10 45.74 26.61
C GLY A 178 -23.68 46.22 26.26
N TYR A 179 -22.85 45.35 25.69
CA TYR A 179 -21.50 45.71 25.25
C TYR A 179 -21.51 46.72 24.10
N ILE A 180 -22.40 46.54 23.11
CA ILE A 180 -22.55 47.48 21.99
C ILE A 180 -22.93 48.87 22.51
N GLU A 181 -23.92 48.97 23.38
CA GLU A 181 -24.33 50.26 23.98
C GLU A 181 -23.21 50.91 24.79
N GLN A 182 -22.46 50.11 25.57
CA GLN A 182 -21.32 50.59 26.34
C GLN A 182 -20.26 51.21 25.43
N VAL A 183 -19.93 50.56 24.31
CA VAL A 183 -18.92 51.06 23.36
C VAL A 183 -19.45 52.30 22.63
N ARG A 184 -20.70 52.27 22.15
CA ARG A 184 -21.33 53.40 21.43
C ARG A 184 -21.33 54.70 22.23
N ARG A 185 -21.48 54.64 23.56
CA ARG A 185 -21.42 55.84 24.42
C ARG A 185 -20.01 56.45 24.54
N GLN A 186 -18.96 55.72 24.16
CA GLN A 186 -17.56 56.09 24.42
C GLN A 186 -16.73 56.36 23.16
N VAL A 187 -17.22 55.96 21.98
CA VAL A 187 -16.55 56.15 20.69
C VAL A 187 -17.40 57.01 19.75
N ARG A 188 -16.75 57.66 18.77
CA ARG A 188 -17.42 58.49 17.76
C ARG A 188 -17.73 57.73 16.47
N GLN A 189 -17.06 56.60 16.28
CA GLN A 189 -17.21 55.72 15.12
C GLN A 189 -18.52 54.94 15.21
N PRO A 190 -19.16 54.62 14.08
CA PRO A 190 -20.29 53.71 14.07
C PRO A 190 -19.86 52.32 14.58
N VAL A 191 -20.73 51.71 15.38
CA VAL A 191 -20.49 50.44 16.07
C VAL A 191 -21.41 49.35 15.54
N SER A 192 -20.85 48.16 15.33
CA SER A 192 -21.60 46.94 14.99
C SER A 192 -21.06 45.74 15.77
N THR A 193 -21.63 44.57 15.53
CA THR A 193 -21.07 43.26 15.88
C THR A 193 -21.03 42.44 14.58
N ALA A 194 -20.14 41.47 14.45
CA ALA A 194 -20.01 40.66 13.25
C ALA A 194 -20.55 39.26 13.50
N GLU A 195 -21.64 38.89 12.82
CA GLU A 195 -22.36 37.63 13.02
C GLU A 195 -22.84 37.07 11.67
N PRO A 196 -23.05 35.74 11.53
CA PRO A 196 -23.58 35.16 10.31
C PRO A 196 -25.05 35.55 10.08
N TRP A 197 -25.50 35.43 8.82
CA TRP A 197 -26.83 35.88 8.39
C TRP A 197 -28.00 35.37 9.24
N HIS A 198 -27.97 34.12 9.71
CA HIS A 198 -29.05 33.51 10.47
C HIS A 198 -29.18 34.10 11.88
N VAL A 199 -28.07 34.45 12.55
CA VAL A 199 -28.10 35.12 13.87
C VAL A 199 -28.83 36.46 13.77
N TRP A 200 -28.63 37.21 12.70
CA TRP A 200 -29.38 38.46 12.46
C TRP A 200 -30.87 38.24 12.25
N MET A 201 -31.25 37.13 11.59
CA MET A 201 -32.66 36.80 11.36
C MET A 201 -33.35 36.37 12.66
N ASP A 202 -32.65 35.62 13.50
CA ASP A 202 -33.16 35.05 14.75
C ASP A 202 -33.19 36.06 15.90
N HIS A 203 -32.24 37.01 15.93
CA HIS A 203 -32.07 38.01 17.00
C HIS A 203 -32.19 39.45 16.48
N PRO A 204 -33.40 39.90 16.07
CA PRO A 204 -33.60 41.23 15.51
C PRO A 204 -33.33 42.39 16.49
N GLU A 205 -33.28 42.12 17.79
CA GLU A 205 -32.85 43.07 18.82
C GLU A 205 -31.41 43.56 18.60
N LEU A 206 -30.51 42.73 18.08
CA LEU A 206 -29.13 43.11 17.77
C LEU A 206 -29.09 44.21 16.70
N GLY A 207 -29.92 44.07 15.66
CA GLY A 207 -30.02 45.04 14.56
C GLY A 207 -30.49 46.43 15.02
N ARG A 208 -31.22 46.51 16.13
CA ARG A 208 -31.64 47.80 16.74
C ARG A 208 -30.52 48.45 17.54
N ALA A 209 -29.66 47.64 18.17
CA ALA A 209 -28.58 48.12 19.03
C ALA A 209 -27.36 48.67 18.26
N VAL A 210 -27.12 48.17 17.04
CA VAL A 210 -25.99 48.56 16.19
C VAL A 210 -26.28 49.76 15.29
N ASP A 211 -25.25 50.50 14.88
CA ASP A 211 -25.37 51.59 13.91
C ASP A 211 -25.50 51.06 12.46
N TYR A 212 -24.82 49.97 12.16
CA TYR A 212 -24.82 49.25 10.88
C TYR A 212 -24.74 47.75 11.13
N ILE A 213 -25.06 46.91 10.14
CA ILE A 213 -25.04 45.45 10.26
C ILE A 213 -23.77 44.92 9.62
N THR A 214 -23.09 43.99 10.31
CA THR A 214 -21.93 43.28 9.76
C THR A 214 -22.25 41.79 9.63
N ILE A 215 -22.38 41.29 8.40
CA ILE A 215 -22.77 39.89 8.14
C ILE A 215 -21.58 39.06 7.65
N HIS A 216 -21.47 37.82 8.12
CA HIS A 216 -20.55 36.83 7.55
C HIS A 216 -21.27 35.94 6.54
N LEU A 217 -20.66 35.74 5.38
CA LEU A 217 -21.21 34.96 4.27
C LEU A 217 -20.14 34.04 3.68
N LEU A 218 -20.10 32.80 4.18
CA LEU A 218 -19.06 31.81 3.88
C LEU A 218 -19.68 30.55 3.25
N PRO A 219 -20.02 30.57 1.94
CA PRO A 219 -20.76 29.49 1.28
C PRO A 219 -20.03 28.13 1.27
N TYR A 220 -18.70 28.14 1.44
CA TYR A 220 -17.91 26.92 1.61
C TYR A 220 -18.39 26.08 2.80
N TRP A 221 -18.62 26.71 3.95
CA TRP A 221 -19.04 26.02 5.17
C TRP A 221 -20.49 25.53 5.12
N GLU A 222 -21.30 26.16 4.27
CA GLU A 222 -22.67 25.74 3.93
C GLU A 222 -22.68 24.51 3.00
N GLY A 223 -21.52 24.09 2.50
CA GLY A 223 -21.33 22.91 1.65
C GLY A 223 -21.83 23.06 0.22
N LEU A 224 -21.96 24.30 -0.26
CA LEU A 224 -22.51 24.63 -1.57
C LEU A 224 -21.46 24.45 -2.68
N PRO A 225 -21.86 24.01 -3.89
CA PRO A 225 -20.96 24.02 -5.03
C PRO A 225 -20.60 25.46 -5.42
N ILE A 226 -19.44 25.63 -6.06
CA ILE A 226 -18.88 26.94 -6.44
C ILE A 226 -19.85 27.78 -7.27
N ASP A 227 -20.62 27.14 -8.16
CA ASP A 227 -21.56 27.81 -9.07
C ASP A 227 -22.77 28.43 -8.35
N ASP A 228 -23.15 27.89 -7.19
CA ASP A 228 -24.27 28.38 -6.38
C ASP A 228 -23.84 29.40 -5.32
N ALA A 229 -22.54 29.49 -5.04
CA ALA A 229 -21.99 30.26 -3.93
C ALA A 229 -22.37 31.75 -3.97
N LEU A 230 -22.26 32.39 -5.14
CA LEU A 230 -22.55 33.83 -5.28
C LEU A 230 -24.05 34.12 -5.18
N ARG A 231 -24.88 33.24 -5.75
CA ARG A 231 -26.33 33.36 -5.67
C ARG A 231 -26.78 33.30 -4.22
N PHE A 232 -26.26 32.35 -3.45
CA PHE A 232 -26.51 32.25 -2.02
C PHE A 232 -26.12 33.54 -1.28
N ILE A 233 -24.94 34.09 -1.54
CA ILE A 233 -24.49 35.34 -0.89
C ILE A 233 -25.46 36.48 -1.16
N MET A 234 -25.88 36.66 -2.41
CA MET A 234 -26.81 37.74 -2.77
C MET A 234 -28.20 37.51 -2.17
N GLU A 235 -28.72 36.28 -2.20
CA GLU A 235 -30.00 35.93 -1.57
C GLU A 235 -29.99 36.22 -0.06
N LYS A 236 -28.91 35.86 0.65
CA LYS A 236 -28.79 36.13 2.09
C LYS A 236 -28.58 37.61 2.41
N TYR A 237 -27.78 38.30 1.60
CA TYR A 237 -27.60 39.75 1.73
C TYR A 237 -28.96 40.47 1.58
N ASP A 238 -29.69 40.18 0.51
CA ASP A 238 -30.97 40.82 0.19
C ASP A 238 -32.03 40.49 1.27
N ALA A 239 -32.02 39.27 1.83
CA ALA A 239 -32.90 38.88 2.93
C ALA A 239 -32.62 39.68 4.22
N VAL A 240 -31.35 39.85 4.59
CA VAL A 240 -30.98 40.68 5.76
C VAL A 240 -31.33 42.15 5.51
N GLN A 241 -31.11 42.65 4.29
CA GLN A 241 -31.48 44.03 3.92
C GLN A 241 -32.98 44.27 4.03
N ALA A 242 -33.81 43.32 3.58
CA ALA A 242 -35.25 43.39 3.70
C ALA A 242 -35.71 43.35 5.18
N ARG A 243 -35.01 42.60 6.03
CA ARG A 243 -35.32 42.48 7.46
C ARG A 243 -35.03 43.76 8.25
N PHE A 244 -34.01 44.51 7.85
CA PHE A 244 -33.53 45.72 8.53
C PHE A 244 -33.48 46.93 7.57
N PRO A 245 -34.65 47.43 7.13
CA PRO A 245 -34.70 48.54 6.18
C PRO A 245 -34.01 49.79 6.76
N GLY A 246 -33.17 50.44 5.95
CA GLY A 246 -32.43 51.65 6.33
C GLY A 246 -31.13 51.42 7.10
N LYS A 247 -30.80 50.17 7.49
CA LYS A 247 -29.48 49.84 8.03
C LYS A 247 -28.50 49.58 6.88
N ARG A 248 -27.32 50.23 6.94
CA ARG A 248 -26.20 49.90 6.06
C ARG A 248 -25.70 48.50 6.41
N ILE A 249 -25.42 47.67 5.40
CA ILE A 249 -24.88 46.32 5.58
C ILE A 249 -23.44 46.31 5.08
N VAL A 250 -22.56 45.70 5.85
CA VAL A 250 -21.16 45.44 5.52
C VAL A 250 -20.98 43.92 5.59
N ILE A 251 -20.35 43.34 4.58
CA ILE A 251 -20.00 41.92 4.60
C ILE A 251 -18.69 41.79 5.39
N GLY A 252 -18.75 41.35 6.63
CA GLY A 252 -17.59 41.24 7.52
C GLY A 252 -16.60 40.16 7.08
N GLU A 253 -17.09 39.08 6.49
CA GLU A 253 -16.28 37.99 5.94
C GLU A 253 -16.93 37.39 4.71
N VAL A 254 -16.14 37.27 3.66
CA VAL A 254 -16.47 36.58 2.43
C VAL A 254 -15.20 35.99 1.84
N GLY A 255 -15.26 34.78 1.30
CA GLY A 255 -14.08 34.15 0.74
C GLY A 255 -14.34 32.73 0.30
N TRP A 256 -13.26 32.10 -0.14
CA TRP A 256 -13.22 30.68 -0.46
C TRP A 256 -11.80 30.15 -0.19
N PRO A 257 -11.62 28.96 0.39
CA PRO A 257 -10.30 28.41 0.67
C PRO A 257 -9.60 27.88 -0.59
N SER A 258 -8.29 28.07 -0.70
CA SER A 258 -7.50 27.58 -1.84
C SER A 258 -7.08 26.12 -1.74
N ASP A 259 -7.17 25.51 -0.56
CA ASP A 259 -6.86 24.10 -0.30
C ASP A 259 -7.65 23.65 0.94
N GLY A 260 -7.92 22.36 1.07
CA GLY A 260 -8.76 21.81 2.14
C GLY A 260 -9.60 20.61 1.73
N VAL A 261 -10.10 19.87 2.72
CA VAL A 261 -11.03 18.74 2.50
C VAL A 261 -12.39 19.28 2.09
N ALA A 262 -12.98 18.72 1.03
CA ALA A 262 -14.29 19.13 0.55
C ALA A 262 -15.37 19.09 1.64
N GLN A 263 -16.20 20.14 1.69
CA GLN A 263 -17.34 20.25 2.59
C GLN A 263 -18.61 20.09 1.75
N GLY A 264 -19.32 18.96 1.86
CA GLY A 264 -20.45 18.68 0.98
C GLY A 264 -20.06 18.72 -0.50
N ALA A 265 -20.66 19.63 -1.28
CA ALA A 265 -20.29 19.87 -2.69
C ALA A 265 -19.23 20.96 -2.87
N ALA A 266 -18.85 21.67 -1.80
CA ALA A 266 -17.84 22.73 -1.84
C ALA A 266 -16.43 22.13 -1.94
N ARG A 267 -15.70 22.48 -2.99
CA ARG A 267 -14.32 22.04 -3.23
C ARG A 267 -13.35 23.20 -3.10
N ALA A 268 -12.39 23.08 -2.19
CA ALA A 268 -11.28 24.01 -2.07
C ALA A 268 -10.26 23.78 -3.19
N SER A 269 -9.86 24.83 -3.89
CA SER A 269 -8.79 24.79 -4.89
C SER A 269 -8.32 26.21 -5.21
N ARG A 270 -7.10 26.37 -5.71
CA ARG A 270 -6.55 27.68 -6.10
C ARG A 270 -7.42 28.32 -7.19
N VAL A 271 -7.87 27.53 -8.16
CA VAL A 271 -8.78 27.99 -9.22
C VAL A 271 -10.15 28.39 -8.67
N ASN A 272 -10.76 27.57 -7.80
CA ASN A 272 -12.08 27.88 -7.23
C ASN A 272 -12.03 29.12 -6.34
N GLN A 273 -10.96 29.29 -5.56
CA GLN A 273 -10.76 30.52 -4.81
C GLN A 273 -10.72 31.73 -5.74
N ALA A 274 -9.89 31.70 -6.79
CA ALA A 274 -9.81 32.81 -7.74
C ALA A 274 -11.13 33.08 -8.47
N LEU A 275 -11.84 32.02 -8.87
CA LEU A 275 -13.15 32.09 -9.52
C LEU A 275 -14.18 32.77 -8.63
N PHE A 276 -14.31 32.30 -7.39
CA PHE A 276 -15.23 32.89 -6.42
C PHE A 276 -14.90 34.36 -6.17
N MET A 277 -13.64 34.63 -5.84
CA MET A 277 -13.18 35.94 -5.40
C MET A 277 -13.34 36.99 -6.50
N ARG A 278 -12.85 36.72 -7.72
CA ARG A 278 -12.92 37.68 -8.83
C ARG A 278 -14.36 37.89 -9.31
N SER A 279 -15.19 36.84 -9.28
CA SER A 279 -16.61 36.97 -9.62
C SER A 279 -17.37 37.79 -8.57
N PHE A 280 -17.09 37.54 -7.29
CA PHE A 280 -17.66 38.31 -6.18
C PHE A 280 -17.23 39.78 -6.25
N PHE A 281 -15.95 40.07 -6.51
CA PHE A 281 -15.46 41.46 -6.61
C PHE A 281 -16.17 42.25 -7.71
N ASN A 282 -16.39 41.65 -8.87
CA ASN A 282 -17.13 42.28 -9.96
C ASN A 282 -18.59 42.57 -9.56
N ILE A 283 -19.28 41.63 -8.91
CA ILE A 283 -20.66 41.85 -8.43
C ILE A 283 -20.69 42.92 -7.33
N ALA A 284 -19.73 42.89 -6.42
CA ALA A 284 -19.62 43.86 -5.34
C ALA A 284 -19.38 45.27 -5.86
N GLU A 285 -18.52 45.44 -6.88
CA GLU A 285 -18.29 46.73 -7.54
C GLU A 285 -19.57 47.23 -8.25
N GLN A 286 -20.28 46.36 -8.96
CA GLN A 286 -21.54 46.70 -9.63
C GLN A 286 -22.66 47.11 -8.67
N ARG A 287 -22.77 46.43 -7.52
CA ARG A 287 -23.79 46.70 -6.49
C ARG A 287 -23.34 47.74 -5.45
N GLY A 288 -22.10 48.21 -5.50
CA GLY A 288 -21.54 49.12 -4.49
C GLY A 288 -21.50 48.51 -3.08
N LEU A 289 -21.20 47.20 -2.98
CA LEU A 289 -21.16 46.49 -1.70
C LEU A 289 -19.85 46.77 -0.96
N GLU A 290 -19.94 46.87 0.36
CA GLU A 290 -18.78 46.91 1.25
C GLU A 290 -18.53 45.55 1.86
N TYR A 291 -17.27 45.13 1.85
CA TYR A 291 -16.90 43.80 2.26
C TYR A 291 -15.45 43.72 2.73
N PHE A 292 -15.19 42.74 3.59
CA PHE A 292 -13.85 42.29 3.92
C PHE A 292 -13.67 40.84 3.48
N VAL A 293 -12.64 40.60 2.68
CA VAL A 293 -12.24 39.24 2.33
C VAL A 293 -11.71 38.55 3.58
N MET A 294 -12.14 37.32 3.84
CA MET A 294 -11.47 36.40 4.75
C MET A 294 -10.51 35.54 3.93
N GLU A 295 -9.20 35.77 3.97
CA GLU A 295 -8.48 36.85 4.67
C GLU A 295 -7.25 37.33 3.87
N ALA A 296 -6.45 38.25 4.43
CA ALA A 296 -5.25 38.75 3.76
C ALA A 296 -4.22 37.63 3.52
N PHE A 297 -3.82 36.93 4.58
CA PHE A 297 -2.76 35.90 4.56
C PHE A 297 -3.28 34.59 5.10
N ASP A 298 -2.78 33.48 4.56
CA ASP A 298 -3.03 32.15 5.12
C ASP A 298 -2.66 32.05 6.60
N GLN A 299 -3.48 31.31 7.36
CA GLN A 299 -3.39 31.17 8.81
C GLN A 299 -3.30 29.69 9.23
N PRO A 300 -2.14 29.03 9.03
CA PRO A 300 -1.99 27.59 9.28
C PRO A 300 -2.33 27.13 10.69
N TRP A 301 -2.23 28.02 11.68
CA TRP A 301 -2.55 27.70 13.07
C TRP A 301 -4.04 27.35 13.27
N LYS A 302 -4.93 27.78 12.36
CA LYS A 302 -6.36 27.42 12.39
C LYS A 302 -6.60 25.94 12.05
N THR A 303 -5.68 25.30 11.34
CA THR A 303 -5.82 23.93 10.86
C THR A 303 -5.96 22.90 11.98
N SER A 304 -5.38 23.13 13.16
CA SER A 304 -5.41 22.15 14.25
C SER A 304 -6.78 21.97 14.90
N PHE A 305 -7.71 22.90 14.73
CA PHE A 305 -9.03 22.84 15.38
C PHE A 305 -10.21 23.09 14.41
N GLU A 306 -10.03 23.86 13.34
CA GLU A 306 -11.06 24.07 12.29
C GLU A 306 -10.85 23.20 11.04
N GLY A 307 -9.77 22.41 10.99
CA GLY A 307 -9.44 21.51 9.88
C GLY A 307 -8.65 22.19 8.74
N ARG A 308 -8.17 21.40 7.76
CA ARG A 308 -7.25 21.87 6.72
C ARG A 308 -7.69 23.16 6.01
N ALA A 309 -8.95 23.26 5.60
CA ALA A 309 -9.44 24.40 4.82
C ALA A 309 -9.28 25.75 5.54
N ALA A 310 -9.36 25.77 6.87
CA ALA A 310 -9.26 26.98 7.68
C ALA A 310 -7.92 27.70 7.55
N GLY A 311 -6.85 26.97 7.20
CA GLY A 311 -5.52 27.55 7.02
C GLY A 311 -5.31 28.27 5.69
N HIS A 312 -6.23 28.15 4.72
CA HIS A 312 -5.99 28.46 3.31
C HIS A 312 -6.90 29.55 2.72
N TRP A 313 -7.46 30.43 3.56
CA TRP A 313 -8.37 31.50 3.14
C TRP A 313 -7.67 32.75 2.60
N GLY A 314 -6.35 32.88 2.80
CA GLY A 314 -5.57 34.03 2.38
C GLY A 314 -5.63 34.28 0.87
N MET A 315 -5.65 35.56 0.47
CA MET A 315 -5.26 35.96 -0.90
C MET A 315 -3.75 35.78 -1.13
N TYR A 316 -2.98 35.87 -0.06
CA TYR A 316 -1.55 35.60 -0.01
C TYR A 316 -1.30 34.31 0.79
N ASP A 317 -0.27 33.57 0.41
CA ASP A 317 0.20 32.43 1.18
C ASP A 317 0.96 32.86 2.45
N LEU A 318 1.40 31.87 3.24
CA LEU A 318 2.15 32.10 4.46
C LEU A 318 3.47 32.87 4.22
N ASP A 319 4.09 32.68 3.04
CA ASP A 319 5.33 33.32 2.64
C ASP A 319 5.10 34.68 1.94
N ARG A 320 3.88 35.23 2.06
CA ARG A 320 3.46 36.55 1.59
C ARG A 320 3.49 36.69 0.06
N GLN A 321 3.41 35.58 -0.68
CA GLN A 321 3.25 35.60 -2.13
C GLN A 321 1.78 35.55 -2.53
N PRO A 322 1.35 36.29 -3.57
CA PRO A 322 -0.01 36.21 -4.07
C PRO A 322 -0.27 34.83 -4.66
N LYS A 323 -1.39 34.19 -4.29
CA LYS A 323 -1.72 32.84 -4.77
C LYS A 323 -2.12 32.80 -6.24
N TRP A 324 -2.63 33.91 -6.77
CA TRP A 324 -3.10 34.05 -8.15
C TRP A 324 -3.18 35.54 -8.52
N SER A 325 -3.23 35.83 -9.82
CA SER A 325 -3.37 37.19 -10.37
C SER A 325 -4.86 37.60 -10.47
N LEU A 326 -5.14 38.88 -10.22
CA LEU A 326 -6.47 39.48 -10.39
C LEU A 326 -6.96 39.51 -11.85
N THR A 327 -6.05 39.31 -12.81
CA THR A 327 -6.37 39.24 -14.24
C THR A 327 -5.68 38.06 -14.92
N GLY A 328 -6.25 37.62 -16.04
CA GLY A 328 -5.76 36.48 -16.82
C GLY A 328 -6.20 35.12 -16.26
N PRO A 329 -5.80 34.02 -16.91
CA PRO A 329 -6.16 32.68 -16.50
C PRO A 329 -5.38 32.24 -15.25
N VAL A 330 -5.98 31.35 -14.46
CA VAL A 330 -5.40 30.84 -13.21
C VAL A 330 -5.02 29.37 -13.38
N GLN A 331 -3.85 28.99 -12.88
CA GLN A 331 -3.39 27.60 -12.90
C GLN A 331 -3.45 27.02 -11.49
N GLU A 332 -3.91 25.77 -11.39
CA GLU A 332 -3.97 25.06 -10.10
C GLU A 332 -2.56 24.83 -9.54
N THR A 333 -1.60 24.40 -10.37
CA THR A 333 -0.21 24.15 -9.97
C THR A 333 0.77 24.92 -10.87
N PRO A 334 1.12 26.19 -10.58
CA PRO A 334 1.95 27.02 -11.46
C PRO A 334 3.31 26.41 -11.83
N ALA A 335 3.92 25.63 -10.93
CA ALA A 335 5.24 25.02 -11.15
C ALA A 335 5.19 23.66 -11.88
N TRP A 336 4.02 23.18 -12.33
CA TRP A 336 3.82 21.82 -12.83
C TRP A 336 4.82 21.41 -13.92
N LEU A 337 5.20 22.32 -14.82
CA LEU A 337 6.09 22.00 -15.94
C LEU A 337 7.49 21.60 -15.44
N SER A 338 8.03 22.30 -14.44
CA SER A 338 9.34 21.99 -13.86
C SER A 338 9.35 20.62 -13.20
N TRP A 339 8.29 20.31 -12.44
CA TRP A 339 8.10 19.02 -11.80
C TRP A 339 7.89 17.89 -12.81
N ALA A 340 7.08 18.11 -13.84
CA ALA A 340 6.82 17.14 -14.90
C ALA A 340 8.10 16.83 -15.70
N LEU A 341 8.90 17.85 -16.03
CA LEU A 341 10.19 17.66 -16.70
C LEU A 341 11.19 16.91 -15.82
N GLY A 342 11.31 17.28 -14.54
CA GLY A 342 12.16 16.60 -13.57
C GLY A 342 11.77 15.12 -13.38
N ALA A 343 10.48 14.86 -13.15
CA ALA A 343 9.92 13.52 -13.03
C ALA A 343 10.16 12.68 -14.30
N SER A 344 9.87 13.26 -15.46
CA SER A 344 10.01 12.57 -16.74
C SER A 344 11.46 12.24 -17.07
N LEU A 345 12.39 13.16 -16.80
CA LEU A 345 13.81 12.94 -16.98
C LEU A 345 14.33 11.86 -16.03
N PHE A 346 14.01 11.95 -14.74
CA PHE A 346 14.44 10.97 -13.75
C PHE A 346 13.96 9.55 -14.09
N ALA A 347 12.67 9.39 -14.38
CA ALA A 347 12.10 8.10 -14.78
C ALA A 347 12.71 7.57 -16.08
N SER A 348 12.97 8.43 -17.05
CA SER A 348 13.59 8.05 -18.33
C SER A 348 15.04 7.60 -18.15
N LEU A 349 15.83 8.29 -17.30
CA LEU A 349 17.21 7.90 -17.00
C LEU A 349 17.28 6.56 -16.25
N ALA A 350 16.43 6.38 -15.24
CA ALA A 350 16.35 5.12 -14.50
C ALA A 350 15.93 3.96 -15.43
N SER A 351 14.89 4.17 -16.24
CA SER A 351 14.42 3.19 -17.22
C SER A 351 15.47 2.92 -18.30
N PHE A 352 16.19 3.92 -18.78
CA PHE A 352 17.28 3.74 -19.73
C PHE A 352 18.40 2.87 -19.15
N PHE A 353 18.87 3.18 -17.94
CA PHE A 353 19.93 2.40 -17.27
C PHE A 353 19.52 0.93 -17.10
N PHE A 354 18.26 0.68 -16.76
CA PHE A 354 17.72 -0.67 -16.62
C PHE A 354 17.56 -1.37 -17.98
N LEU A 355 16.77 -0.80 -18.89
CA LEU A 355 16.38 -1.42 -20.16
C LEU A 355 17.54 -1.52 -21.16
N SER A 356 18.53 -0.64 -21.10
CA SER A 356 19.73 -0.72 -21.94
C SER A 356 20.57 -1.98 -21.67
N ARG A 357 20.50 -2.50 -20.43
CA ARG A 357 21.10 -3.78 -20.02
C ARG A 357 20.20 -4.98 -20.30
N ARG A 358 19.01 -4.76 -20.86
CA ARG A 358 17.98 -5.78 -21.11
C ARG A 358 17.58 -5.87 -22.58
N PRO A 359 18.52 -6.18 -23.51
CA PRO A 359 18.19 -6.37 -24.93
C PRO A 359 17.32 -7.62 -25.18
N ASP A 360 17.16 -8.48 -24.17
CA ASP A 360 16.27 -9.65 -24.16
C ASP A 360 14.78 -9.29 -24.12
N ILE A 361 14.41 -8.08 -23.69
CA ILE A 361 13.01 -7.62 -23.61
C ILE A 361 12.60 -7.00 -24.95
N ARG A 362 11.51 -7.49 -25.57
CA ARG A 362 10.93 -6.91 -26.79
C ARG A 362 10.31 -5.53 -26.53
N TRP A 363 10.10 -4.75 -27.60
CA TRP A 363 9.61 -3.37 -27.48
C TRP A 363 8.30 -3.21 -26.67
N PRO A 364 7.30 -4.13 -26.72
CA PRO A 364 6.09 -3.96 -25.90
C PRO A 364 6.37 -4.06 -24.40
N GLY A 365 7.28 -4.94 -24.01
CA GLY A 365 7.73 -5.05 -22.61
C GLY A 365 8.52 -3.83 -22.17
N LYS A 366 9.35 -3.25 -23.05
CA LYS A 366 10.04 -1.98 -22.78
C LYS A 366 9.04 -0.84 -22.58
N LEU A 367 8.01 -0.76 -23.44
CA LEU A 367 6.95 0.24 -23.35
C LEU A 367 6.20 0.11 -22.02
N MET A 368 5.76 -1.10 -21.67
CA MET A 368 5.06 -1.36 -20.40
C MET A 368 5.89 -0.92 -19.19
N LEU A 369 7.17 -1.33 -19.12
CA LEU A 369 8.04 -0.99 -17.99
C LEU A 369 8.37 0.50 -17.91
N ALA A 370 8.60 1.15 -19.05
CA ALA A 370 8.82 2.59 -19.10
C ALA A 370 7.57 3.35 -18.63
N THR A 371 6.37 2.94 -19.06
CA THR A 371 5.10 3.53 -18.64
C THR A 371 4.86 3.33 -17.14
N LEU A 372 5.08 2.12 -16.60
CA LEU A 372 4.97 1.87 -15.17
C LEU A 372 5.97 2.70 -14.36
N SER A 373 7.21 2.83 -14.83
CA SER A 373 8.23 3.67 -14.18
C SER A 373 7.87 5.15 -14.20
N GLN A 374 7.33 5.65 -15.31
CA GLN A 374 6.88 7.04 -15.41
C GLN A 374 5.68 7.29 -14.50
N GLY A 375 4.69 6.38 -14.49
CA GLY A 375 3.55 6.44 -13.57
C GLY A 375 3.97 6.41 -12.09
N PHE A 376 4.92 5.54 -11.72
CA PHE A 376 5.51 5.51 -10.37
C PHE A 376 6.02 6.89 -9.97
N VAL A 377 6.89 7.47 -10.81
CA VAL A 377 7.58 8.73 -10.49
C VAL A 377 6.60 9.91 -10.53
N ALA A 378 5.63 9.89 -11.44
CA ALA A 378 4.55 10.88 -11.50
C ALA A 378 3.74 10.91 -10.20
N LEU A 379 3.31 9.73 -9.72
CA LEU A 379 2.57 9.60 -8.48
C LEU A 379 3.39 10.06 -7.27
N GLY A 380 4.65 9.61 -7.18
CA GLY A 380 5.56 10.07 -6.12
C GLY A 380 5.77 11.59 -6.15
N THR A 381 5.91 12.18 -7.34
CA THR A 381 6.05 13.62 -7.53
C THR A 381 4.77 14.36 -7.12
N GLY A 382 3.60 13.84 -7.48
CA GLY A 382 2.31 14.40 -7.05
C GLY A 382 2.15 14.42 -5.53
N VAL A 383 2.61 13.36 -4.85
CA VAL A 383 2.61 13.32 -3.37
C VAL A 383 3.56 14.37 -2.78
N LEU A 384 4.79 14.49 -3.32
CA LEU A 384 5.75 15.50 -2.86
C LEU A 384 5.25 16.93 -3.08
N LEU A 385 4.60 17.18 -4.22
CA LEU A 385 3.93 18.44 -4.53
C LEU A 385 2.85 18.76 -3.50
N ALA A 386 1.94 17.82 -3.24
CA ALA A 386 0.89 18.00 -2.25
C ALA A 386 1.46 18.27 -0.85
N MET A 387 2.52 17.57 -0.45
CA MET A 387 3.22 17.85 0.82
C MET A 387 3.83 19.25 0.86
N SER A 388 4.38 19.73 -0.26
CA SER A 388 5.03 21.04 -0.32
C SER A 388 4.04 22.21 -0.23
N GLU A 389 2.79 22.00 -0.67
CA GLU A 389 1.74 23.03 -0.64
C GLU A 389 0.87 22.96 0.63
N THR A 390 0.92 21.86 1.39
CA THR A 390 0.12 21.70 2.62
C THR A 390 0.85 22.30 3.81
N TYR A 391 0.17 23.09 4.65
CA TYR A 391 0.73 23.47 5.94
C TYR A 391 0.58 22.33 6.94
N MET A 392 1.69 21.66 7.25
CA MET A 392 1.67 20.44 8.06
C MET A 392 2.10 20.69 9.50
N SER A 393 1.35 20.16 10.46
CA SER A 393 1.83 19.99 11.82
C SER A 393 2.92 18.90 11.88
N ASN A 394 3.69 18.83 12.97
CA ASN A 394 4.70 17.78 13.15
C ASN A 394 4.08 16.36 13.12
N THR A 395 2.90 16.19 13.72
CA THR A 395 2.18 14.91 13.73
C THR A 395 1.71 14.54 12.33
N ALA A 396 1.14 15.48 11.57
CA ALA A 396 0.78 15.28 10.17
C ALA A 396 2.01 14.94 9.32
N GLY A 397 3.15 15.61 9.54
CA GLY A 397 4.41 15.34 8.87
C GLY A 397 4.88 13.89 9.04
N VAL A 398 4.76 13.34 10.25
CA VAL A 398 5.07 11.92 10.53
C VAL A 398 4.11 10.99 9.79
N VAL A 399 2.81 11.22 9.88
CA VAL A 399 1.79 10.38 9.22
C VAL A 399 2.02 10.33 7.71
N TRP A 400 2.22 11.49 7.08
CA TRP A 400 2.50 11.56 5.66
C TRP A 400 3.82 10.90 5.27
N SER A 401 4.87 11.04 6.08
CA SER A 401 6.14 10.35 5.82
C SER A 401 5.95 8.83 5.82
N LEU A 402 5.13 8.30 6.72
CA LEU A 402 4.76 6.88 6.74
C LEU A 402 3.95 6.49 5.50
N LEU A 403 2.97 7.30 5.10
CA LEU A 403 2.18 7.07 3.89
C LEU A 403 3.05 7.10 2.62
N VAL A 404 3.98 8.05 2.51
CA VAL A 404 4.97 8.14 1.41
C VAL A 404 5.85 6.89 1.36
N ALA A 405 6.38 6.45 2.51
CA ALA A 405 7.20 5.24 2.58
C ALA A 405 6.40 4.00 2.14
N GLY A 406 5.16 3.89 2.62
CA GLY A 406 4.21 2.86 2.19
C GLY A 406 3.93 2.89 0.69
N GLN A 407 3.66 4.07 0.16
CA GLN A 407 3.36 4.31 -1.25
C GLN A 407 4.54 3.96 -2.15
N ALA A 408 5.76 4.38 -1.79
CA ALA A 408 6.98 4.03 -2.52
C ALA A 408 7.19 2.52 -2.60
N LEU A 409 6.86 1.81 -1.51
CA LEU A 409 6.96 0.36 -1.43
C LEU A 409 5.91 -0.35 -2.27
N LEU A 410 4.64 0.09 -2.23
CA LEU A 410 3.58 -0.43 -3.10
C LEU A 410 3.91 -0.26 -4.57
N LEU A 411 4.43 0.91 -4.95
CA LEU A 411 4.84 1.17 -6.32
C LEU A 411 6.09 0.34 -6.70
N ALA A 412 6.98 0.01 -5.75
CA ALA A 412 8.13 -0.86 -6.01
C ALA A 412 7.68 -2.30 -6.25
N LEU A 413 6.66 -2.77 -5.54
CA LEU A 413 5.97 -4.03 -5.82
C LEU A 413 5.34 -4.02 -7.21
N LEU A 414 4.67 -2.92 -7.59
CA LEU A 414 4.10 -2.77 -8.94
C LEU A 414 5.17 -2.90 -10.04
N LEU A 415 6.35 -2.28 -9.85
CA LEU A 415 7.46 -2.41 -10.79
C LEU A 415 8.05 -3.81 -10.83
N SER A 416 8.13 -4.49 -9.68
CA SER A 416 8.56 -5.90 -9.59
C SER A 416 7.65 -6.83 -10.41
N ASP A 417 6.36 -6.73 -10.15
CA ASP A 417 5.32 -7.57 -10.74
C ASP A 417 5.20 -7.24 -12.24
N GLY A 418 5.29 -5.96 -12.59
CA GLY A 418 5.40 -5.49 -13.98
C GLY A 418 6.61 -6.04 -14.70
N PHE A 419 7.76 -6.13 -14.02
CA PHE A 419 8.96 -6.74 -14.58
C PHE A 419 8.79 -8.23 -14.86
N GLU A 420 8.25 -9.00 -13.91
CA GLU A 420 7.99 -10.44 -14.11
C GLU A 420 7.04 -10.68 -15.28
N LEU A 421 5.97 -9.88 -15.38
CA LEU A 421 5.04 -9.93 -16.49
C LEU A 421 5.72 -9.60 -17.83
N ALA A 422 6.56 -8.55 -17.84
CA ALA A 422 7.29 -8.12 -19.04
C ALA A 422 8.23 -9.22 -19.53
N GLU A 423 8.98 -9.83 -18.62
CA GLU A 423 9.92 -10.90 -18.92
C GLU A 423 9.19 -12.15 -19.41
N THR A 424 8.08 -12.52 -18.77
CA THR A 424 7.34 -13.73 -19.11
C THR A 424 6.62 -13.63 -20.46
N LEU A 425 6.01 -12.48 -20.77
CA LEU A 425 5.23 -12.28 -22.01
C LEU A 425 6.08 -11.78 -23.17
N PHE A 426 6.99 -10.85 -22.91
CA PHE A 426 7.72 -10.12 -23.94
C PHE A 426 9.23 -10.39 -23.93
N GLY A 427 9.73 -11.15 -22.94
CA GLY A 427 11.10 -11.64 -22.95
C GLY A 427 11.34 -12.64 -24.07
N ARG A 428 12.57 -12.68 -24.57
CA ARG A 428 13.07 -13.77 -25.40
C ARG A 428 13.41 -14.96 -24.51
N VAL A 429 12.37 -15.59 -23.94
CA VAL A 429 12.48 -16.72 -22.99
C VAL A 429 12.80 -17.99 -23.78
N SER A 430 14.10 -18.25 -23.96
CA SER A 430 14.59 -19.48 -24.60
C SER A 430 16.09 -19.71 -24.40
N LYS A 431 16.79 -18.96 -23.54
CA LYS A 431 18.26 -19.05 -23.47
C LYS A 431 18.72 -20.29 -22.70
N ARG A 432 17.94 -20.76 -21.72
CA ARG A 432 18.30 -21.91 -20.87
C ARG A 432 17.22 -22.99 -20.93
N ARG A 433 16.89 -23.48 -22.13
CA ARG A 433 15.98 -24.62 -22.28
C ARG A 433 16.76 -25.93 -22.15
N TRP A 434 16.42 -26.71 -21.12
CA TRP A 434 17.00 -28.02 -20.86
C TRP A 434 15.95 -29.10 -21.22
N PRO A 435 16.05 -29.72 -22.40
CA PRO A 435 15.12 -30.77 -22.78
C PRO A 435 15.45 -32.05 -21.99
N ALA A 436 14.42 -32.75 -21.52
CA ALA A 436 14.56 -34.03 -20.85
C ALA A 436 14.89 -35.15 -21.85
N LEU A 437 16.04 -35.08 -22.52
CA LEU A 437 16.44 -36.09 -23.51
C LEU A 437 17.05 -37.31 -22.79
N PRO A 438 16.74 -38.54 -23.25
CA PRO A 438 17.39 -39.72 -22.71
C PRO A 438 18.89 -39.69 -23.01
N ALA A 439 19.69 -40.28 -22.13
CA ALA A 439 21.11 -40.46 -22.35
C ALA A 439 21.37 -41.20 -23.68
N PRO A 440 22.37 -40.79 -24.49
CA PRO A 440 22.79 -41.57 -25.65
C PRO A 440 23.14 -43.01 -25.27
N ALA A 441 22.89 -43.96 -26.17
CA ALA A 441 23.25 -45.36 -25.93
C ALA A 441 24.77 -45.47 -25.64
N GLY A 442 25.14 -46.08 -24.52
CA GLY A 442 26.53 -46.22 -24.07
C GLY A 442 27.09 -45.03 -23.27
N ALA A 443 26.30 -43.99 -22.99
CA ALA A 443 26.72 -42.91 -22.11
C ALA A 443 27.01 -43.41 -20.68
N ARG A 444 28.06 -42.89 -20.04
CA ARG A 444 28.37 -43.17 -18.63
C ARG A 444 27.25 -42.61 -17.77
N LEU A 445 26.62 -43.47 -16.97
CA LEU A 445 25.59 -43.10 -16.02
C LEU A 445 26.20 -43.08 -14.61
N PRO A 446 26.23 -41.94 -13.91
CA PRO A 446 26.78 -41.88 -12.55
C PRO A 446 25.91 -42.67 -11.58
N LYS A 447 26.51 -43.35 -10.60
CA LYS A 447 25.74 -44.00 -9.54
C LYS A 447 24.98 -42.96 -8.71
N VAL A 448 23.69 -43.20 -8.50
CA VAL A 448 22.78 -42.31 -7.77
C VAL A 448 22.41 -42.91 -6.41
N SER A 449 22.59 -42.16 -5.33
CA SER A 449 22.05 -42.50 -4.00
C SER A 449 20.79 -41.69 -3.75
N ILE A 450 19.63 -42.34 -3.69
CA ILE A 450 18.33 -41.68 -3.48
C ILE A 450 18.05 -41.63 -1.98
N HIS A 451 17.85 -40.44 -1.44
CA HIS A 451 17.49 -40.21 -0.05
C HIS A 451 15.98 -39.98 0.06
N LEU A 452 15.31 -40.83 0.83
CA LEU A 452 13.88 -40.79 1.10
C LEU A 452 13.64 -40.55 2.61
N PRO A 453 13.52 -39.30 3.07
CA PRO A 453 13.19 -39.01 4.45
C PRO A 453 11.70 -39.24 4.71
N ILE A 454 11.38 -39.90 5.83
CA ILE A 454 10.00 -40.14 6.30
C ILE A 454 9.86 -39.71 7.78
N CYS A 455 8.69 -39.21 8.15
CA CYS A 455 8.27 -38.77 9.48
C CYS A 455 6.73 -38.89 9.64
N ASN A 456 6.27 -39.95 10.30
CA ASN A 456 4.86 -40.21 10.62
C ASN A 456 3.91 -40.24 9.40
N GLU A 457 4.36 -40.64 8.21
CA GLU A 457 3.47 -40.85 7.06
C GLU A 457 2.68 -42.17 7.15
N PRO A 458 1.50 -42.26 6.51
CA PRO A 458 0.81 -43.53 6.35
C PRO A 458 1.71 -44.56 5.65
N PRO A 459 1.91 -45.77 6.21
CA PRO A 459 2.82 -46.77 5.65
C PRO A 459 2.51 -47.14 4.21
N GLN A 460 1.23 -47.18 3.85
CA GLN A 460 0.80 -47.54 2.50
C GLN A 460 1.26 -46.52 1.45
N MET A 461 1.22 -45.23 1.78
CA MET A 461 1.69 -44.18 0.87
C MET A 461 3.19 -44.28 0.63
N VAL A 462 3.97 -44.58 1.68
CA VAL A 462 5.42 -44.77 1.56
C VAL A 462 5.74 -46.02 0.74
N ARG A 463 4.98 -47.12 0.91
CA ARG A 463 5.11 -48.33 0.09
C ARG A 463 4.92 -48.06 -1.40
N GLU A 464 3.87 -47.31 -1.79
CA GLU A 464 3.67 -46.93 -3.19
C GLU A 464 4.87 -46.14 -3.76
N THR A 465 5.45 -45.25 -2.98
CA THR A 465 6.66 -44.51 -3.37
C THR A 465 7.86 -45.45 -3.55
N LEU A 466 8.03 -46.43 -2.65
CA LEU A 466 9.11 -47.42 -2.72
C LEU A 466 8.95 -48.35 -3.94
N ASP A 467 7.73 -48.80 -4.22
CA ASP A 467 7.42 -49.59 -5.42
C ASP A 467 7.75 -48.80 -6.70
N ALA A 468 7.37 -47.52 -6.77
CA ALA A 468 7.71 -46.67 -7.92
C ALA A 468 9.23 -46.46 -8.07
N LEU A 469 9.99 -46.39 -6.97
CA LEU A 469 11.45 -46.33 -7.01
C LEU A 469 12.08 -47.66 -7.44
N ALA A 470 11.45 -48.80 -7.12
CA ALA A 470 11.91 -50.11 -7.55
C ALA A 470 11.77 -50.32 -9.07
N GLU A 471 10.80 -49.64 -9.69
CA GLU A 471 10.58 -49.65 -11.14
C GLU A 471 11.49 -48.71 -11.95
N LEU A 472 12.43 -47.99 -11.30
CA LEU A 472 13.36 -47.11 -12.00
C LEU A 472 14.22 -47.87 -13.02
N ASP A 473 14.14 -47.43 -14.28
CA ASP A 473 14.99 -47.92 -15.36
C ASP A 473 16.35 -47.22 -15.26
N TYR A 474 17.19 -47.67 -14.32
CA TYR A 474 18.56 -47.17 -14.13
C TYR A 474 19.48 -48.26 -13.60
N PRO A 475 20.72 -48.40 -14.15
CA PRO A 475 21.57 -49.54 -13.82
C PRO A 475 22.07 -49.51 -12.37
N GLU A 476 22.63 -48.36 -11.95
CA GLU A 476 23.37 -48.22 -10.69
C GLU A 476 22.72 -47.17 -9.78
N PHE A 477 21.89 -47.63 -8.84
CA PHE A 477 21.34 -46.77 -7.78
C PHE A 477 21.12 -47.52 -6.48
N GLU A 478 21.05 -46.76 -5.37
CA GLU A 478 20.59 -47.21 -4.06
C GLU A 478 19.48 -46.28 -3.54
N VAL A 479 18.69 -46.77 -2.58
CA VAL A 479 17.65 -46.01 -1.89
C VAL A 479 17.89 -46.10 -0.38
N LEU A 480 18.11 -44.95 0.24
CA LEU A 480 18.26 -44.79 1.69
C LEU A 480 16.97 -44.20 2.24
N VAL A 481 16.21 -45.04 2.95
CA VAL A 481 14.97 -44.65 3.62
C VAL A 481 15.29 -44.28 5.05
N VAL A 482 15.07 -43.02 5.42
CA VAL A 482 15.45 -42.50 6.74
C VAL A 482 14.20 -42.04 7.48
N ASP A 483 13.75 -42.88 8.42
CA ASP A 483 12.68 -42.54 9.35
C ASP A 483 13.20 -41.70 10.52
N ASN A 484 12.51 -40.58 10.74
CA ASN A 484 12.95 -39.48 11.57
C ASN A 484 11.76 -38.96 12.37
N ASN A 485 11.88 -38.93 13.70
CA ASN A 485 10.89 -38.40 14.62
C ASN A 485 9.51 -39.11 14.56
N THR A 486 9.47 -40.36 14.09
CA THR A 486 8.31 -41.26 14.23
C THR A 486 8.46 -42.04 15.53
N THR A 487 7.45 -42.01 16.40
CA THR A 487 7.46 -42.77 17.66
C THR A 487 6.56 -43.99 17.64
N ASP A 488 5.62 -44.05 16.69
CA ASP A 488 4.65 -45.14 16.57
C ASP A 488 5.22 -46.26 15.67
N PRO A 489 5.48 -47.47 16.21
CA PRO A 489 5.94 -48.61 15.42
C PRO A 489 5.02 -48.99 14.28
N ALA A 490 3.71 -48.79 14.42
CA ALA A 490 2.73 -49.10 13.37
C ALA A 490 2.93 -48.26 12.10
N LEU A 491 3.66 -47.14 12.20
CA LEU A 491 3.96 -46.28 11.05
C LEU A 491 5.28 -46.63 10.35
N TRP A 492 6.31 -47.09 11.06
CA TRP A 492 7.64 -47.29 10.47
C TRP A 492 8.01 -48.76 10.26
N GLU A 493 7.55 -49.71 11.09
CA GLU A 493 7.86 -51.14 10.94
C GLU A 493 7.38 -51.71 9.59
N PRO A 494 6.14 -51.42 9.12
CA PRO A 494 5.69 -51.95 7.83
C PRO A 494 6.49 -51.40 6.64
N VAL A 495 7.09 -50.21 6.79
CA VAL A 495 7.96 -49.61 5.78
C VAL A 495 9.32 -50.33 5.78
N ALA A 496 9.88 -50.62 6.96
CA ALA A 496 11.12 -51.38 7.11
C ALA A 496 11.01 -52.78 6.49
N GLU A 497 9.92 -53.50 6.79
CA GLU A 497 9.64 -54.81 6.20
C GLU A 497 9.52 -54.75 4.68
N HIS A 498 8.87 -53.72 4.15
CA HIS A 498 8.73 -53.56 2.71
C HIS A 498 10.08 -53.23 2.04
N CYS A 499 10.94 -52.41 2.65
CA CYS A 499 12.31 -52.20 2.16
C CYS A 499 13.09 -53.52 2.10
N ALA A 500 12.99 -54.35 3.13
CA ALA A 500 13.65 -55.65 3.16
C ALA A 500 13.19 -56.57 2.01
N ARG A 501 11.90 -56.53 1.64
CA ARG A 501 11.34 -57.28 0.49
C ARG A 501 11.84 -56.78 -0.86
N LEU A 502 12.03 -55.47 -1.03
CA LEU A 502 12.53 -54.89 -2.27
C LEU A 502 14.04 -55.17 -2.50
N GLY A 503 14.73 -55.67 -1.48
CA GLY A 503 16.08 -56.23 -1.58
C GLY A 503 17.19 -55.23 -1.25
N ALA A 504 18.44 -55.63 -1.50
CA ALA A 504 19.64 -54.96 -0.98
C ALA A 504 19.85 -53.50 -1.46
N ARG A 505 19.16 -53.07 -2.53
CA ARG A 505 19.19 -51.68 -3.00
C ARG A 505 18.44 -50.73 -2.05
N PHE A 506 17.54 -51.23 -1.20
CA PHE A 506 16.72 -50.45 -0.28
C PHE A 506 17.19 -50.64 1.15
N ARG A 507 17.80 -49.60 1.72
CA ARG A 507 18.35 -49.58 3.09
C ARG A 507 17.48 -48.69 3.98
N PHE A 508 16.97 -49.26 5.06
CA PHE A 508 16.09 -48.56 6.00
C PHE A 508 16.82 -48.21 7.30
N PHE A 509 16.61 -46.98 7.79
CA PHE A 509 17.16 -46.46 9.04
C PHE A 509 16.07 -45.81 9.88
N HIS A 510 15.91 -46.26 11.12
CA HIS A 510 15.03 -45.61 12.11
C HIS A 510 15.87 -44.85 13.14
N LEU A 511 15.74 -43.52 13.18
CA LEU A 511 16.55 -42.65 14.02
C LEU A 511 15.89 -42.29 15.36
N GLY A 512 14.61 -42.63 15.56
CA GLY A 512 13.83 -42.16 16.71
C GLY A 512 13.78 -40.63 16.77
N ARG A 513 14.09 -40.03 17.92
CA ARG A 513 14.14 -38.56 18.07
C ARG A 513 15.45 -38.00 17.52
N TRP A 514 15.39 -37.25 16.42
CA TRP A 514 16.55 -36.71 15.72
C TRP A 514 16.48 -35.19 15.50
N PRO A 515 17.57 -34.42 15.72
CA PRO A 515 17.57 -32.97 15.53
C PRO A 515 17.59 -32.57 14.04
N GLY A 516 17.30 -31.30 13.76
CA GLY A 516 17.45 -30.73 12.41
C GLY A 516 16.33 -31.08 11.41
N PHE A 517 15.24 -31.70 11.87
CA PHE A 517 14.08 -32.08 11.05
C PHE A 517 14.52 -32.85 9.78
N LYS A 518 13.96 -32.53 8.60
CA LYS A 518 14.32 -33.16 7.33
C LYS A 518 15.80 -32.97 6.98
N GLY A 519 16.35 -31.78 7.17
CA GLY A 519 17.77 -31.51 6.92
C GLY A 519 18.72 -32.39 7.74
N GLY A 520 18.38 -32.64 9.00
CA GLY A 520 19.15 -33.53 9.89
C GLY A 520 19.11 -35.01 9.45
N ALA A 521 17.94 -35.48 8.98
CA ALA A 521 17.81 -36.82 8.40
C ALA A 521 18.57 -36.96 7.08
N LEU A 522 18.53 -35.94 6.22
CA LEU A 522 19.30 -35.94 4.96
C LEU A 522 20.81 -35.87 5.20
N ASN A 523 21.27 -35.16 6.25
CA ASN A 523 22.67 -35.18 6.67
C ASN A 523 23.10 -36.55 7.21
N PHE A 524 22.19 -37.29 7.86
CA PHE A 524 22.43 -38.69 8.21
C PHE A 524 22.56 -39.56 6.95
N ALA A 525 21.59 -39.46 6.03
CA ALA A 525 21.61 -40.19 4.76
C ALA A 525 22.89 -39.90 3.94
N LEU A 526 23.37 -38.66 3.94
CA LEU A 526 24.61 -38.28 3.26
C LEU A 526 25.84 -39.01 3.80
N ARG A 527 25.91 -39.27 5.11
CA ARG A 527 27.01 -40.06 5.71
C ARG A 527 26.93 -41.54 5.34
N GLU A 528 25.71 -42.07 5.19
CA GLU A 528 25.45 -43.46 4.83
C GLU A 528 25.47 -43.73 3.32
N THR A 529 25.61 -42.68 2.51
CA THR A 529 25.66 -42.73 1.04
C THR A 529 26.85 -43.56 0.58
N ALA A 530 26.61 -44.44 -0.40
CA ALA A 530 27.66 -45.28 -0.96
C ALA A 530 28.89 -44.43 -1.37
N PRO A 531 30.12 -44.89 -1.05
CA PRO A 531 31.34 -44.13 -1.35
C PRO A 531 31.51 -43.82 -2.84
N ASP A 532 31.09 -44.74 -3.70
CA ASP A 532 31.14 -44.68 -5.16
C ASP A 532 29.94 -43.95 -5.81
N ALA A 533 28.95 -43.49 -5.03
CA ALA A 533 27.89 -42.64 -5.54
C ALA A 533 28.43 -41.25 -5.90
N GLU A 534 28.11 -40.76 -7.10
CA GLU A 534 28.53 -39.43 -7.57
C GLU A 534 27.42 -38.38 -7.43
N VAL A 535 26.17 -38.86 -7.37
CA VAL A 535 24.95 -38.03 -7.35
C VAL A 535 24.05 -38.47 -6.20
N VAL A 536 23.48 -37.49 -5.49
CA VAL A 536 22.46 -37.68 -4.47
C VAL A 536 21.11 -37.24 -5.02
N GLY A 537 20.13 -38.13 -5.06
CA GLY A 537 18.74 -37.79 -5.34
C GLY A 537 17.97 -37.56 -4.06
N VAL A 538 17.04 -36.60 -4.04
CA VAL A 538 16.12 -36.44 -2.90
C VAL A 538 14.69 -36.46 -3.41
N ILE A 539 13.87 -37.26 -2.74
CA ILE A 539 12.45 -37.38 -3.05
C ILE A 539 11.63 -37.49 -1.78
N ASP A 540 10.45 -36.85 -1.80
CA ASP A 540 9.51 -36.91 -0.68
C ASP A 540 8.76 -38.25 -0.66
N SER A 541 8.34 -38.64 0.53
CA SER A 541 7.66 -39.90 0.88
C SER A 541 6.35 -40.18 0.12
N ASP A 542 5.79 -39.18 -0.56
CA ASP A 542 4.52 -39.27 -1.27
C ASP A 542 4.62 -39.23 -2.80
N TYR A 543 5.83 -39.19 -3.38
CA TYR A 543 6.01 -39.03 -4.82
C TYR A 543 6.13 -40.36 -5.57
N LEU A 544 5.27 -40.56 -6.57
CA LEU A 544 5.45 -41.62 -7.56
C LEU A 544 6.28 -41.08 -8.72
N VAL A 545 7.47 -41.63 -8.91
CA VAL A 545 8.39 -41.25 -10.00
C VAL A 545 8.01 -41.94 -11.30
N ARG A 546 8.40 -41.33 -12.41
CA ARG A 546 8.46 -42.03 -13.69
C ARG A 546 9.67 -42.96 -13.72
N PRO A 547 9.54 -44.17 -14.31
CA PRO A 547 10.66 -45.09 -14.49
C PRO A 547 11.90 -44.48 -15.16
N ASP A 548 11.70 -43.51 -16.06
CA ASP A 548 12.76 -42.86 -16.83
C ASP A 548 13.37 -41.59 -16.16
N TRP A 549 13.01 -41.27 -14.91
CA TRP A 549 13.44 -40.06 -14.21
C TRP A 549 14.97 -39.90 -14.18
N LEU A 550 15.69 -40.91 -13.66
CA LEU A 550 17.15 -40.84 -13.53
C LEU A 550 17.84 -40.78 -14.90
N ARG A 551 17.36 -41.55 -15.90
CA ARG A 551 17.92 -41.54 -17.26
C ARG A 551 17.82 -40.19 -17.97
N ARG A 552 16.84 -39.37 -17.62
CA ARG A 552 16.64 -38.05 -18.22
C ARG A 552 17.34 -36.91 -17.45
N MET A 553 17.60 -37.10 -16.16
CA MET A 553 18.10 -36.04 -15.29
C MET A 553 19.58 -36.22 -14.91
N ALA A 554 20.05 -37.45 -14.68
CA ALA A 554 21.44 -37.71 -14.32
C ALA A 554 22.47 -37.30 -15.41
N PRO A 555 22.20 -37.43 -16.73
CA PRO A 555 23.18 -37.04 -17.75
C PRO A 555 23.61 -35.57 -17.72
N PHE A 556 22.84 -34.67 -17.11
CA PHE A 556 23.27 -33.28 -16.96
C PHE A 556 24.54 -33.13 -16.11
N PHE A 557 24.91 -34.12 -15.29
CA PHE A 557 26.14 -34.12 -14.52
C PHE A 557 27.40 -34.45 -15.33
N ASP A 558 27.28 -34.81 -16.61
CA ASP A 558 28.43 -34.83 -17.54
C ASP A 558 29.07 -33.43 -17.65
N ARG A 559 28.28 -32.38 -17.38
CA ARG A 559 28.75 -31.01 -17.26
C ARG A 559 29.30 -30.76 -15.86
N PRO A 560 30.63 -30.53 -15.71
CA PRO A 560 31.26 -30.41 -14.41
C PRO A 560 30.77 -29.20 -13.60
N GLU A 561 30.23 -28.17 -14.24
CA GLU A 561 29.67 -26.99 -13.58
C GLU A 561 28.27 -27.20 -13.00
N VAL A 562 27.55 -28.26 -13.37
CA VAL A 562 26.19 -28.54 -12.85
C VAL A 562 26.30 -29.06 -11.42
N GLY A 563 25.73 -28.31 -10.48
CA GLY A 563 25.65 -28.70 -9.08
C GLY A 563 24.36 -29.43 -8.73
N PHE A 564 23.24 -29.07 -9.36
CA PHE A 564 21.98 -29.79 -9.17
C PHE A 564 21.03 -29.65 -10.37
N THR A 565 20.13 -30.62 -10.48
CA THR A 565 19.01 -30.64 -11.42
C THR A 565 17.69 -30.68 -10.64
N GLN A 566 16.65 -30.08 -11.20
CA GLN A 566 15.34 -29.94 -10.57
C GLN A 566 14.23 -30.17 -11.60
N SER A 567 13.28 -31.05 -11.27
CA SER A 567 11.99 -31.17 -11.94
C SER A 567 10.90 -30.42 -11.13
N PRO A 568 9.81 -29.92 -11.75
CA PRO A 568 8.69 -29.32 -11.02
C PRO A 568 8.14 -30.25 -9.93
N GLN A 569 7.58 -29.66 -8.88
CA GLN A 569 6.61 -30.38 -8.05
C GLN A 569 5.30 -30.46 -8.84
N ASP A 570 4.80 -31.69 -9.02
CA ASP A 570 3.54 -31.97 -9.70
C ASP A 570 2.72 -32.96 -8.86
N TYR A 571 1.42 -33.04 -9.10
CA TYR A 571 0.49 -33.70 -8.18
C TYR A 571 -0.51 -34.62 -8.89
N ARG A 572 -0.82 -35.76 -8.28
CA ARG A 572 -1.72 -36.78 -8.85
C ARG A 572 -3.18 -36.64 -8.42
N ASP A 573 -3.44 -35.88 -7.37
CA ASP A 573 -4.73 -35.82 -6.67
C ASP A 573 -5.55 -34.53 -6.95
N GLY A 574 -5.21 -33.77 -8.00
CA GLY A 574 -5.93 -32.56 -8.38
C GLY A 574 -7.41 -32.76 -8.75
N ASN A 575 -7.83 -33.99 -9.03
CA ASN A 575 -9.24 -34.35 -9.28
C ASN A 575 -10.02 -34.71 -8.01
N GLY A 576 -9.38 -34.68 -6.83
CA GLY A 576 -9.98 -35.07 -5.55
C GLY A 576 -11.01 -34.09 -4.98
N GLY A 577 -11.60 -33.22 -5.80
CA GLY A 577 -12.60 -32.21 -5.41
C GLY A 577 -12.22 -30.80 -5.86
N LEU A 578 -13.15 -29.85 -5.66
CA LEU A 578 -12.93 -28.45 -6.05
C LEU A 578 -11.73 -27.84 -5.31
N PHE A 579 -11.60 -28.07 -4.00
CA PHE A 579 -10.49 -27.56 -3.19
C PHE A 579 -9.12 -27.94 -3.78
N LYS A 580 -8.90 -29.23 -4.02
CA LYS A 580 -7.65 -29.75 -4.61
C LYS A 580 -7.43 -29.22 -6.03
N ARG A 581 -8.48 -29.09 -6.84
CA ARG A 581 -8.38 -28.50 -8.18
C ARG A 581 -7.90 -27.04 -8.14
N LEU A 582 -8.41 -26.24 -7.21
CA LEU A 582 -8.01 -24.84 -7.08
C LEU A 582 -6.55 -24.71 -6.65
N MET A 583 -6.12 -25.53 -5.68
CA MET A 583 -4.73 -25.59 -5.24
C MET A 583 -3.78 -26.06 -6.34
N PHE A 584 -4.17 -27.09 -7.10
CA PHE A 584 -3.37 -27.61 -8.21
C PHE A 584 -3.00 -26.50 -9.20
N TRP A 585 -3.98 -25.69 -9.59
CA TRP A 585 -3.76 -24.61 -10.53
C TRP A 585 -2.98 -23.45 -9.93
N GLU A 586 -3.16 -23.15 -8.63
CA GLU A 586 -2.33 -22.18 -7.91
C GLU A 586 -0.84 -22.58 -7.96
N TYR A 587 -0.52 -23.83 -7.63
CA TYR A 587 0.85 -24.35 -7.71
C TYR A 587 1.40 -24.35 -9.13
N ALA A 588 0.57 -24.69 -10.12
CA ALA A 588 1.00 -24.74 -11.52
C ALA A 588 1.54 -23.39 -12.02
N GLY A 589 1.01 -22.26 -11.54
CA GLY A 589 1.51 -20.93 -11.89
C GLY A 589 2.99 -20.76 -11.53
N PHE A 590 3.40 -21.20 -10.33
CA PHE A 590 4.78 -21.07 -9.87
C PHE A 590 5.74 -21.97 -10.67
N PHE A 591 5.41 -23.24 -10.88
CA PHE A 591 6.31 -24.20 -11.53
C PHE A 591 6.35 -24.05 -13.07
N LYS A 592 5.25 -23.65 -13.71
CA LYS A 592 5.17 -23.52 -15.17
C LYS A 592 5.50 -22.12 -15.70
N ALA A 593 5.37 -21.09 -14.86
CA ALA A 593 5.73 -19.72 -15.22
C ALA A 593 6.95 -19.24 -14.42
N GLY A 594 6.82 -19.16 -13.08
CA GLY A 594 7.83 -18.56 -12.20
C GLY A 594 9.21 -19.23 -12.30
N MET A 595 9.28 -20.56 -12.13
CA MET A 595 10.55 -21.30 -12.20
C MET A 595 11.20 -21.26 -13.58
N VAL A 596 10.39 -21.28 -14.64
CA VAL A 596 10.89 -21.15 -16.02
C VAL A 596 11.56 -19.79 -16.22
N THR A 597 10.93 -18.71 -15.74
CA THR A 597 11.49 -17.36 -15.80
C THR A 597 12.79 -17.24 -14.99
N ARG A 598 12.82 -17.79 -13.77
CA ARG A 598 14.03 -17.80 -12.92
C ARG A 598 15.17 -18.62 -13.52
N ASN A 599 14.86 -19.71 -14.21
CA ASN A 599 15.84 -20.58 -14.84
C ASN A 599 16.66 -19.84 -15.91
N GLU A 600 16.09 -18.86 -16.61
CA GLU A 600 16.81 -18.03 -17.59
C GLU A 600 18.02 -17.28 -17.00
N ARG A 601 18.07 -17.14 -15.67
CA ARG A 601 19.15 -16.46 -14.94
C ARG A 601 19.91 -17.37 -13.97
N ASN A 602 19.79 -18.69 -14.10
CA ASN A 602 20.37 -19.66 -13.17
C ASN A 602 19.98 -19.35 -11.71
N ALA A 603 18.70 -19.04 -11.47
CA ALA A 603 18.19 -18.52 -10.20
C ALA A 603 16.99 -19.31 -9.67
N ILE A 604 16.86 -20.57 -10.08
CA ILE A 604 15.78 -21.44 -9.60
C ILE A 604 15.87 -21.67 -8.09
N ILE A 605 14.72 -21.94 -7.49
CA ILE A 605 14.67 -22.34 -6.08
C ILE A 605 14.66 -23.88 -6.08
N GLN A 606 15.48 -24.51 -5.26
CA GLN A 606 15.46 -25.96 -5.10
C GLN A 606 14.29 -26.34 -4.18
N HIS A 607 13.53 -27.37 -4.56
CA HIS A 607 12.19 -27.61 -3.99
C HIS A 607 12.12 -28.78 -3.00
N GLY A 608 13.26 -29.28 -2.54
CA GLY A 608 13.34 -30.33 -1.51
C GLY A 608 12.95 -31.74 -1.96
N THR A 609 12.41 -31.90 -3.17
CA THR A 609 12.02 -33.17 -3.79
C THR A 609 12.26 -33.10 -5.30
N MET A 610 12.20 -34.23 -6.00
CA MET A 610 12.41 -34.33 -7.46
C MET A 610 13.71 -33.64 -7.92
N THR A 611 14.76 -33.78 -7.12
CA THR A 611 16.07 -33.16 -7.36
C THR A 611 17.15 -34.22 -7.41
N LEU A 612 18.18 -33.96 -8.22
CA LEU A 612 19.46 -34.65 -8.15
C LEU A 612 20.55 -33.61 -7.89
N ILE A 613 21.52 -33.94 -7.05
CA ILE A 613 22.57 -33.04 -6.58
C ILE A 613 23.90 -33.74 -6.71
N ARG A 614 24.92 -33.05 -7.24
CA ARG A 614 26.29 -33.58 -7.28
C ARG A 614 26.79 -33.77 -5.85
N LYS A 615 27.19 -34.99 -5.48
CA LYS A 615 27.60 -35.33 -4.10
C LYS A 615 28.72 -34.42 -3.60
N SER A 616 29.75 -34.21 -4.41
CA SER A 616 30.88 -33.34 -4.05
C SER A 616 30.48 -31.87 -3.86
N ALA A 617 29.44 -31.39 -4.56
CA ALA A 617 28.90 -30.05 -4.37
C ALA A 617 28.14 -29.95 -3.04
N LEU A 618 27.33 -30.96 -2.70
CA LEU A 618 26.61 -31.04 -1.43
C LEU A 618 27.56 -31.13 -0.22
N GLU A 619 28.59 -31.96 -0.29
CA GLU A 619 29.63 -32.09 0.74
C GLU A 619 30.45 -30.78 0.86
N GLY A 620 30.86 -30.20 -0.27
CA GLY A 620 31.56 -28.90 -0.30
C GLY A 620 30.72 -27.72 0.20
N ALA A 621 29.39 -27.85 0.21
CA ALA A 621 28.48 -26.91 0.84
C ALA A 621 28.36 -27.12 2.36
N GLY A 622 28.90 -28.21 2.92
CA GLY A 622 28.73 -28.59 4.32
C GLY A 622 27.37 -29.22 4.61
N GLY A 623 26.74 -29.87 3.63
CA GLY A 623 25.45 -30.54 3.77
C GLY A 623 24.24 -29.58 3.86
N TRP A 624 23.15 -30.13 4.37
CA TRP A 624 21.85 -29.47 4.52
C TRP A 624 21.82 -28.58 5.77
N ALA A 625 21.18 -27.42 5.67
CA ALA A 625 21.02 -26.50 6.80
C ALA A 625 19.98 -27.00 7.80
N GLU A 626 20.41 -27.34 9.02
CA GLU A 626 19.51 -27.78 10.11
C GLU A 626 18.83 -26.63 10.87
N TRP A 627 19.29 -25.39 10.67
CA TRP A 627 18.75 -24.19 11.33
C TRP A 627 17.56 -23.57 10.57
N CYS A 628 17.36 -23.97 9.32
CA CYS A 628 16.33 -23.44 8.42
C CYS A 628 15.24 -24.50 8.20
N ILE A 629 13.97 -24.09 8.21
CA ILE A 629 12.85 -25.00 7.87
C ILE A 629 12.67 -25.22 6.35
N CYS A 630 13.39 -24.44 5.55
CA CYS A 630 13.49 -24.59 4.10
C CYS A 630 14.95 -24.85 3.74
N GLU A 631 15.48 -25.96 4.26
CA GLU A 631 16.85 -26.43 4.03
C GLU A 631 17.17 -26.59 2.53
N ASP A 632 16.13 -26.86 1.74
CA ASP A 632 16.13 -27.05 0.31
C ASP A 632 16.52 -25.77 -0.47
N SER A 633 15.74 -24.73 -0.26
CA SER A 633 15.91 -23.42 -0.87
C SER A 633 17.23 -22.77 -0.43
N GLU A 634 17.63 -23.03 0.82
CA GLU A 634 18.90 -22.58 1.39
C GLU A 634 20.10 -23.26 0.70
N LEU A 635 20.05 -24.58 0.52
CA LEU A 635 21.09 -25.33 -0.20
C LEU A 635 21.24 -24.82 -1.64
N GLY A 636 20.12 -24.65 -2.36
CA GLY A 636 20.14 -24.12 -3.72
C GLY A 636 20.88 -22.77 -3.81
N LEU A 637 20.63 -21.86 -2.87
CA LEU A 637 21.32 -20.57 -2.79
C LEU A 637 22.81 -20.74 -2.46
N LYS A 638 23.18 -21.62 -1.52
CA LYS A 638 24.59 -21.92 -1.19
C LYS A 638 25.36 -22.43 -2.39
N LEU A 639 24.79 -23.39 -3.13
CA LEU A 639 25.43 -23.95 -4.33
C LEU A 639 25.67 -22.86 -5.39
N MET A 640 24.69 -21.99 -5.64
CA MET A 640 24.85 -20.87 -6.56
C MET A 640 25.95 -19.89 -6.11
N ARG A 641 26.04 -19.60 -4.81
CA ARG A 641 27.11 -18.74 -4.24
C ARG A 641 28.50 -19.34 -4.40
N GLN A 642 28.60 -20.66 -4.44
CA GLN A 642 29.85 -21.38 -4.73
C GLN A 642 30.17 -21.46 -6.23
N GLY A 643 29.25 -20.97 -7.08
CA GLY A 643 29.44 -20.91 -8.54
C GLY A 643 28.83 -22.08 -9.31
N TRP A 644 28.10 -22.98 -8.65
CA TRP A 644 27.44 -24.10 -9.32
C TRP A 644 26.27 -23.65 -10.19
N GLU A 645 26.07 -24.38 -11.28
CA GLU A 645 24.96 -24.21 -12.21
C GLU A 645 23.78 -25.11 -11.82
N ALA A 646 22.59 -24.53 -11.89
CA ALA A 646 21.32 -25.21 -11.67
C ALA A 646 20.61 -25.46 -13.00
N VAL A 647 20.09 -26.68 -13.16
CA VAL A 647 19.31 -27.10 -14.32
C VAL A 647 17.87 -27.32 -13.91
N TYR A 648 16.93 -26.66 -14.60
CA TYR A 648 15.50 -26.88 -14.42
C TYR A 648 14.90 -27.49 -15.67
N VAL A 649 14.28 -28.65 -15.51
CA VAL A 649 13.58 -29.38 -16.57
C VAL A 649 12.08 -29.26 -16.28
N PRO A 650 11.29 -28.59 -17.13
CA PRO A 650 9.88 -28.28 -16.85
C PRO A 650 8.94 -29.49 -16.98
N ASP A 651 9.46 -30.64 -17.41
CA ASP A 651 8.72 -31.89 -17.51
C ASP A 651 8.46 -32.51 -16.13
N SER A 652 7.23 -32.97 -15.93
CA SER A 652 6.84 -33.72 -14.73
C SER A 652 7.50 -35.10 -14.73
N MET A 653 8.43 -35.30 -13.79
CA MET A 653 9.16 -36.57 -13.60
C MET A 653 8.62 -37.42 -12.45
N GLY A 654 7.72 -36.87 -11.65
CA GLY A 654 7.09 -37.57 -10.54
C GLY A 654 5.94 -36.74 -9.96
N ARG A 655 5.01 -37.41 -9.27
CA ARG A 655 3.78 -36.78 -8.78
C ARG A 655 3.48 -37.14 -7.33
N GLY A 656 3.44 -36.12 -6.49
CA GLY A 656 3.06 -36.21 -5.08
C GLY A 656 1.56 -36.06 -4.86
N VAL A 657 1.19 -35.88 -3.58
CA VAL A 657 -0.17 -35.54 -3.16
C VAL A 657 -0.22 -34.19 -2.44
N MET A 658 -1.31 -33.46 -2.64
CA MET A 658 -1.54 -32.16 -2.04
C MET A 658 -2.17 -32.29 -0.64
N PRO A 659 -2.10 -31.23 0.19
CA PRO A 659 -2.88 -31.15 1.42
C PRO A 659 -4.38 -31.40 1.21
N ASP A 660 -5.02 -32.15 2.12
CA ASP A 660 -6.45 -32.48 2.02
C ASP A 660 -7.38 -31.40 2.53
N ASP A 661 -6.91 -30.53 3.44
CA ASP A 661 -7.70 -29.47 4.04
C ASP A 661 -7.00 -28.10 4.03
N PHE A 662 -7.78 -27.07 4.33
CA PHE A 662 -7.30 -25.68 4.33
C PHE A 662 -6.30 -25.37 5.45
N SER A 663 -6.37 -26.05 6.59
CA SER A 663 -5.41 -25.89 7.69
C SER A 663 -4.03 -26.41 7.30
N ALA A 664 -3.97 -27.60 6.69
CA ALA A 664 -2.77 -28.23 6.16
C ALA A 664 -2.14 -27.37 5.05
N TYR A 665 -2.97 -26.84 4.14
CA TYR A 665 -2.52 -25.91 3.09
C TYR A 665 -1.89 -24.62 3.67
N ARG A 666 -2.54 -24.01 4.67
CA ARG A 666 -2.01 -22.83 5.38
C ARG A 666 -0.72 -23.12 6.13
N LYS A 667 -0.65 -24.24 6.86
CA LYS A 667 0.57 -24.65 7.59
C LYS A 667 1.74 -24.83 6.63
N GLN A 668 1.53 -25.46 5.47
CA GLN A 668 2.57 -25.62 4.45
C GLN A 668 3.08 -24.26 3.97
N ARG A 669 2.17 -23.37 3.55
CA ARG A 669 2.59 -22.05 3.06
C ARG A 669 3.25 -21.19 4.13
N HIS A 670 2.77 -21.29 5.37
CA HIS A 670 3.38 -20.60 6.51
C HIS A 670 4.85 -21.01 6.69
N ARG A 671 5.16 -22.31 6.63
CA ARG A 671 6.55 -22.80 6.74
C ARG A 671 7.44 -22.23 5.64
N TRP A 672 6.96 -22.21 4.40
CA TRP A 672 7.72 -21.64 3.27
C TRP A 672 8.01 -20.16 3.46
N ALA A 673 6.99 -19.37 3.80
CA ALA A 673 7.13 -17.94 4.03
C ALA A 673 8.07 -17.62 5.20
N PHE A 674 7.95 -18.36 6.30
CA PHE A 674 8.84 -18.23 7.44
C PHE A 674 10.30 -18.59 7.09
N GLY A 675 10.51 -19.72 6.41
CA GLY A 675 11.83 -20.19 6.01
C GLY A 675 12.54 -19.25 5.04
N ALA A 676 11.84 -18.64 4.09
CA ALA A 676 12.45 -17.63 3.23
C ALA A 676 12.94 -16.40 4.01
N VAL A 677 12.21 -15.95 5.04
CA VAL A 677 12.69 -14.84 5.89
C VAL A 677 13.95 -15.26 6.65
N GLN A 678 14.03 -16.51 7.13
CA GLN A 678 15.25 -17.03 7.73
C GLN A 678 16.44 -17.01 6.75
N ILE A 679 16.23 -17.46 5.51
CA ILE A 679 17.25 -17.45 4.45
C ILE A 679 17.71 -16.02 4.14
N VAL A 680 16.78 -15.09 3.94
CA VAL A 680 17.12 -13.69 3.63
C VAL A 680 17.90 -13.06 4.77
N LYS A 681 17.47 -13.26 6.03
CA LYS A 681 18.19 -12.73 7.21
C LYS A 681 19.59 -13.29 7.33
N HIS A 682 19.78 -14.58 7.04
CA HIS A 682 21.10 -15.21 7.10
C HIS A 682 22.01 -14.75 5.95
N HIS A 683 21.47 -14.62 4.74
CA HIS A 683 22.23 -14.30 3.53
C HIS A 683 22.13 -12.84 3.08
N TRP A 684 21.64 -11.93 3.93
CA TRP A 684 21.33 -10.54 3.54
C TRP A 684 22.51 -9.81 2.92
N ARG A 685 23.74 -10.07 3.41
CA ARG A 685 24.97 -9.47 2.85
C ARG A 685 25.19 -9.88 1.40
N ALA A 686 25.01 -11.16 1.07
CA ALA A 686 25.17 -11.64 -0.32
C ALA A 686 24.04 -11.15 -1.24
N LEU A 687 22.84 -11.00 -0.68
CA LEU A 687 21.63 -10.61 -1.42
C LEU A 687 21.53 -9.09 -1.64
N LEU A 688 22.01 -8.26 -0.72
CA LEU A 688 21.83 -6.80 -0.78
C LEU A 688 23.11 -6.02 -1.04
N ASN A 689 24.30 -6.59 -0.76
CA ASN A 689 25.55 -5.89 -1.04
C ASN A 689 25.86 -5.90 -2.55
N PRO A 690 25.87 -4.74 -3.25
CA PRO A 690 26.17 -4.70 -4.67
C PRO A 690 27.60 -5.15 -5.00
N PHE A 691 28.53 -5.07 -4.04
CA PHE A 691 29.94 -5.42 -4.21
C PHE A 691 30.24 -6.92 -4.01
N ASP A 692 29.32 -7.71 -3.44
CA ASP A 692 29.48 -9.16 -3.35
C ASP A 692 29.42 -9.79 -4.76
N ARG A 693 30.38 -10.66 -5.10
CA ARG A 693 30.47 -11.31 -6.43
C ARG A 693 30.15 -12.82 -6.43
N SER A 694 29.70 -13.35 -5.29
CA SER A 694 29.31 -14.75 -5.13
C SER A 694 28.05 -15.09 -5.93
N LEU A 695 27.14 -14.13 -6.08
CA LEU A 695 25.95 -14.24 -6.93
C LEU A 695 26.06 -13.33 -8.14
N THR A 696 25.51 -13.78 -9.27
CA THR A 696 25.30 -12.90 -10.43
C THR A 696 24.20 -11.87 -10.13
N GLN A 697 24.19 -10.77 -10.88
CA GLN A 697 23.14 -9.76 -10.74
C GLN A 697 21.73 -10.35 -11.00
N GLY A 698 21.61 -11.28 -11.94
CA GLY A 698 20.34 -11.97 -12.24
C GLY A 698 19.87 -12.85 -11.09
N GLN A 699 20.77 -13.65 -10.50
CA GLN A 699 20.47 -14.44 -9.31
C GLN A 699 20.02 -13.56 -8.15
N ARG A 700 20.81 -12.55 -7.81
CA ARG A 700 20.49 -11.60 -6.75
C ARG A 700 19.09 -10.99 -6.94
N PHE A 701 18.83 -10.51 -8.15
CA PHE A 701 17.54 -9.93 -8.50
C PHE A 701 16.39 -10.93 -8.27
N HIS A 702 16.45 -12.14 -8.81
CA HIS A 702 15.34 -13.09 -8.64
C HIS A 702 15.16 -13.56 -7.18
N PHE A 703 16.23 -13.71 -6.39
CA PHE A 703 16.08 -14.04 -4.96
C PHE A 703 15.45 -12.90 -4.16
N VAL A 704 15.88 -11.65 -4.40
CA VAL A 704 15.30 -10.48 -3.71
C VAL A 704 13.86 -10.24 -4.18
N MET A 705 13.63 -10.13 -5.49
CA MET A 705 12.30 -9.85 -6.04
C MET A 705 11.32 -11.00 -5.84
N GLY A 706 11.78 -12.25 -5.83
CA GLY A 706 10.93 -13.40 -5.53
C GLY A 706 10.38 -13.41 -4.11
N TRP A 707 11.02 -12.70 -3.17
CA TRP A 707 10.56 -12.54 -1.80
C TRP A 707 9.62 -11.33 -1.61
N MET A 708 9.69 -10.33 -2.49
CA MET A 708 8.92 -9.10 -2.39
C MET A 708 7.40 -9.32 -2.34
N PRO A 709 6.77 -10.26 -3.09
CA PRO A 709 5.35 -10.54 -2.95
C PRO A 709 4.93 -10.92 -1.52
N TRP A 710 5.71 -11.75 -0.83
CA TRP A 710 5.42 -12.16 0.56
C TRP A 710 5.62 -11.01 1.55
N MET A 711 6.60 -10.15 1.30
CA MET A 711 6.73 -8.88 2.04
C MET A 711 5.50 -7.99 1.80
N GLY A 712 5.00 -7.93 0.57
CA GLY A 712 3.76 -7.23 0.21
C GLY A 712 2.56 -7.70 1.03
N ASP A 713 2.40 -9.01 1.22
CA ASP A 713 1.34 -9.58 2.06
C ASP A 713 1.49 -9.16 3.55
N ALA A 714 2.72 -9.10 4.07
CA ALA A 714 2.98 -8.66 5.44
C ALA A 714 2.65 -7.18 5.66
N LEU A 715 3.01 -6.34 4.71
CA LEU A 715 2.69 -4.92 4.72
C LEU A 715 1.19 -4.69 4.54
N GLY A 716 0.56 -5.43 3.62
CA GLY A 716 -0.88 -5.42 3.43
C GLY A 716 -1.62 -5.69 4.74
N LEU A 717 -1.15 -6.65 5.55
CA LEU A 717 -1.71 -6.90 6.87
C LEU A 717 -1.56 -5.69 7.82
N ALA A 718 -0.41 -5.02 7.83
CA ALA A 718 -0.22 -3.82 8.64
C ALA A 718 -1.11 -2.66 8.17
N PHE A 719 -1.27 -2.47 6.85
CA PHE A 719 -2.17 -1.48 6.28
C PHE A 719 -3.64 -1.77 6.59
N VAL A 720 -4.06 -3.03 6.61
CA VAL A 720 -5.43 -3.40 7.00
C VAL A 720 -5.68 -3.03 8.47
N VAL A 721 -4.76 -3.35 9.37
CA VAL A 721 -4.90 -3.01 10.80
C VAL A 721 -4.90 -1.49 10.99
N GLY A 722 -3.95 -0.78 10.39
CA GLY A 722 -3.89 0.68 10.44
C GLY A 722 -5.13 1.33 9.81
N GLY A 723 -5.61 0.79 8.69
CA GLY A 723 -6.81 1.25 8.00
C GLY A 723 -8.08 1.06 8.81
N LEU A 724 -8.21 -0.03 9.57
CA LEU A 724 -9.32 -0.23 10.51
C LEU A 724 -9.29 0.77 11.67
N VAL A 725 -8.10 1.01 12.25
CA VAL A 725 -7.92 2.01 13.31
C VAL A 725 -8.24 3.42 12.79
N TRP A 726 -7.78 3.75 11.58
CA TRP A 726 -8.10 5.01 10.94
C TRP A 726 -9.60 5.16 10.64
N SER A 727 -10.23 4.09 10.16
CA SER A 727 -11.66 4.06 9.87
C SER A 727 -12.53 4.27 11.11
N LEU A 728 -12.04 3.88 12.29
CA LEU A 728 -12.68 4.19 13.57
C LEU A 728 -12.72 5.70 13.82
N GLY A 729 -11.61 6.40 13.58
CA GLY A 729 -11.55 7.87 13.65
C GLY A 729 -12.50 8.54 12.66
N LEU A 730 -12.43 8.12 11.39
CA LEU A 730 -13.29 8.62 10.30
C LEU A 730 -14.79 8.38 10.56
N THR A 731 -15.15 7.38 11.38
CA THR A 731 -16.54 7.09 11.72
C THR A 731 -16.97 7.83 13.00
N LEU A 732 -16.19 7.72 14.08
CA LEU A 732 -16.58 8.23 15.39
C LEU A 732 -16.52 9.76 15.46
N ILE A 733 -15.50 10.40 14.90
CA ILE A 733 -15.33 11.86 15.01
C ILE A 733 -16.52 12.61 14.39
N PRO A 734 -16.97 12.32 13.15
CA PRO A 734 -18.18 12.96 12.60
C PRO A 734 -19.44 12.65 13.41
N LEU A 735 -19.58 11.43 13.92
CA LEU A 735 -20.72 11.06 14.76
C LEU A 735 -20.76 11.86 16.07
N THR A 736 -19.62 12.18 16.69
CA THR A 736 -19.60 13.05 17.87
C THR A 736 -20.09 14.47 17.59
N ARG A 737 -19.90 14.99 16.36
CA ARG A 737 -20.46 16.30 15.96
C ARG A 737 -21.97 16.24 15.74
N LEU A 738 -22.46 15.14 15.16
CA LEU A 738 -23.89 14.92 14.94
C LEU A 738 -24.66 14.67 16.25
N TYR A 739 -24.00 14.04 17.22
CA TYR A 739 -24.56 13.68 18.52
C TYR A 739 -23.67 14.23 19.65
N PRO A 740 -23.76 15.54 19.96
CA PRO A 740 -22.93 16.18 20.97
C PRO A 740 -23.16 15.61 22.39
N THR A 741 -24.33 14.99 22.60
CA THR A 741 -24.64 14.21 23.81
C THR A 741 -25.25 12.87 23.42
N VAL A 742 -24.81 11.79 24.06
CA VAL A 742 -25.40 10.45 23.92
C VAL A 742 -26.03 10.07 25.26
N ASP A 743 -27.27 9.59 25.20
CA ASP A 743 -27.96 9.01 26.36
C ASP A 743 -27.60 7.52 26.46
N LEU A 744 -26.83 7.18 27.48
CA LEU A 744 -26.55 5.79 27.84
C LEU A 744 -27.25 5.48 29.16
N PHE A 745 -28.36 4.74 29.11
CA PHE A 745 -29.12 4.32 30.29
C PHE A 745 -29.57 5.46 31.22
N GLY A 746 -29.98 6.61 30.66
CA GLY A 746 -30.41 7.79 31.41
C GLY A 746 -29.26 8.71 31.83
N LEU A 747 -28.03 8.42 31.41
CA LEU A 747 -26.87 9.29 31.62
C LEU A 747 -26.52 10.03 30.33
N HIS A 748 -26.68 11.36 30.33
CA HIS A 748 -26.25 12.21 29.22
C HIS A 748 -24.72 12.40 29.25
N ILE A 749 -24.01 11.76 28.33
CA ILE A 749 -22.55 11.87 28.20
C ILE A 749 -22.23 12.81 27.04
N ALA A 750 -21.47 13.88 27.32
CA ALA A 750 -20.94 14.75 26.28
C ALA A 750 -19.85 14.03 25.46
N THR A 751 -19.97 14.03 24.14
CA THR A 751 -19.06 13.30 23.23
C THR A 751 -17.79 14.08 22.89
N GLU A 752 -17.70 15.34 23.32
CA GLU A 752 -16.57 16.24 23.11
C GLU A 752 -15.24 15.70 23.66
N GLY A 753 -15.28 15.08 24.85
CA GLY A 753 -14.10 14.47 25.47
C GLY A 753 -13.56 13.29 24.66
N LEU A 754 -14.45 12.50 24.06
CA LEU A 754 -14.08 11.40 23.16
C LEU A 754 -13.45 11.95 21.87
N ARG A 755 -14.04 12.98 21.27
CA ARG A 755 -13.48 13.64 20.07
C ARG A 755 -12.07 14.14 20.34
N THR A 756 -11.89 14.87 21.43
CA THR A 756 -10.58 15.41 21.83
C THR A 756 -9.56 14.30 22.06
N ALA A 757 -9.95 13.21 22.73
CA ALA A 757 -9.09 12.05 22.93
C ALA A 757 -8.67 11.39 21.60
N LEU A 758 -9.61 11.15 20.68
CA LEU A 758 -9.35 10.56 19.36
C LEU A 758 -8.38 11.42 18.53
N VAL A 759 -8.60 12.74 18.49
CA VAL A 759 -7.71 13.68 17.79
C VAL A 759 -6.32 13.73 18.45
N SER A 760 -6.25 13.69 19.78
CA SER A 760 -4.97 13.73 20.51
C SER A 760 -4.06 12.52 20.23
N VAL A 761 -4.64 11.36 19.89
CA VAL A 761 -3.89 10.15 19.50
C VAL A 761 -3.58 10.10 18.00
N GLY A 762 -3.82 11.19 17.27
CA GLY A 762 -3.48 11.34 15.86
C GLY A 762 -4.51 10.79 14.88
N LEU A 763 -5.72 10.45 15.32
CA LEU A 763 -6.84 10.16 14.41
C LEU A 763 -7.49 11.46 13.95
N SER A 764 -7.69 11.61 12.64
CA SER A 764 -8.45 12.73 12.09
C SER A 764 -9.71 12.23 11.38
N ASP A 765 -10.69 13.12 11.26
CA ASP A 765 -11.81 12.95 10.32
C ASP A 765 -11.42 13.27 8.87
N GLU A 766 -10.18 13.68 8.62
CA GLU A 766 -9.63 13.87 7.28
C GLU A 766 -9.27 12.53 6.62
N PHE A 767 -9.76 12.32 5.40
CA PHE A 767 -9.40 11.16 4.59
C PHE A 767 -7.96 11.28 4.06
N PRO A 768 -7.23 10.16 3.88
CA PRO A 768 -5.98 10.17 3.14
C PRO A 768 -6.22 10.77 1.75
N ILE A 769 -5.29 11.60 1.27
CA ILE A 769 -5.45 12.22 -0.05
C ILE A 769 -5.64 11.14 -1.12
N THR A 770 -6.50 11.41 -2.09
CA THR A 770 -6.74 10.58 -3.28
C THR A 770 -5.45 10.04 -3.92
N LEU A 771 -4.35 10.79 -3.83
CA LEU A 771 -3.00 10.41 -4.28
C LEU A 771 -2.44 9.14 -3.61
N PHE A 772 -2.84 8.82 -2.38
CA PHE A 772 -2.45 7.57 -1.69
C PHE A 772 -3.43 6.42 -1.97
N MET A 773 -4.69 6.75 -2.25
CA MET A 773 -5.76 5.78 -2.45
C MET A 773 -5.73 5.13 -3.84
N ILE A 774 -5.60 5.95 -4.90
CA ILE A 774 -5.63 5.47 -6.29
C ILE A 774 -4.55 4.42 -6.57
N PRO A 775 -3.27 4.60 -6.18
CA PRO A 775 -2.25 3.63 -6.50
C PRO A 775 -2.47 2.27 -5.82
N SER A 776 -3.06 2.27 -4.62
CA SER A 776 -3.40 1.05 -3.89
C SER A 776 -4.45 0.23 -4.65
N LEU A 777 -5.50 0.89 -5.15
CA LEU A 777 -6.51 0.26 -6.02
C LEU A 777 -5.91 -0.18 -7.37
N GLY A 778 -5.04 0.65 -7.95
CA GLY A 778 -4.32 0.37 -9.18
C GLY A 778 -3.44 -0.88 -9.07
N LEU A 779 -2.71 -1.05 -7.96
CA LEU A 779 -1.90 -2.25 -7.70
C LEU A 779 -2.79 -3.50 -7.61
N PHE A 780 -3.92 -3.43 -6.90
CA PHE A 780 -4.84 -4.56 -6.81
C PHE A 780 -5.39 -4.96 -8.20
N ALA A 781 -5.86 -3.99 -8.97
CA ALA A 781 -6.34 -4.22 -10.34
C ALA A 781 -5.22 -4.79 -11.24
N PHE A 782 -4.00 -4.25 -11.12
CA PHE A 782 -2.84 -4.74 -11.83
C PHE A 782 -2.53 -6.20 -11.48
N LYS A 783 -2.53 -6.58 -10.20
CA LYS A 783 -2.27 -7.97 -9.78
C LYS A 783 -3.31 -8.94 -10.34
N LEU A 784 -4.59 -8.57 -10.34
CA LEU A 784 -5.63 -9.40 -10.96
C LEU A 784 -5.38 -9.59 -12.46
N ALA A 785 -5.06 -8.51 -13.17
CA ALA A 785 -4.72 -8.55 -14.60
C ALA A 785 -3.46 -9.38 -14.86
N GLN A 786 -2.42 -9.21 -14.03
CA GLN A 786 -1.15 -9.93 -14.13
C GLN A 786 -1.37 -11.44 -14.00
N ILE A 787 -2.08 -11.91 -12.96
CA ILE A 787 -2.40 -13.33 -12.78
C ILE A 787 -3.13 -13.86 -14.02
N TRP A 788 -4.13 -13.12 -14.50
CA TRP A 788 -4.91 -13.53 -15.67
C TRP A 788 -4.05 -13.70 -16.92
N LEU A 789 -3.19 -12.72 -17.20
CA LEU A 789 -2.31 -12.71 -18.38
C LEU A 789 -1.22 -13.78 -18.30
N LEU A 790 -0.59 -13.95 -17.13
CA LEU A 790 0.44 -14.98 -16.90
C LEU A 790 -0.12 -16.38 -17.09
N TYR A 791 -1.28 -16.67 -16.48
CA TYR A 791 -1.91 -17.98 -16.61
C TYR A 791 -2.32 -18.25 -18.05
N ARG A 792 -2.93 -17.28 -18.74
CA ARG A 792 -3.27 -17.42 -20.16
C ARG A 792 -2.05 -17.73 -21.03
N ALA A 793 -0.88 -17.20 -20.68
CA ALA A 793 0.34 -17.36 -21.48
C ALA A 793 1.14 -18.64 -21.16
N ARG A 794 1.13 -19.10 -19.90
CA ARG A 794 2.06 -20.14 -19.41
C ARG A 794 1.40 -21.37 -18.79
N VAL A 795 0.11 -21.30 -18.46
CA VAL A 795 -0.60 -22.39 -17.78
C VAL A 795 -1.76 -22.85 -18.67
N ALA A 796 -1.72 -24.10 -19.11
CA ALA A 796 -2.75 -24.70 -19.94
C ALA A 796 -4.02 -25.02 -19.13
N CYS A 797 -4.76 -24.00 -18.70
CA CYS A 797 -5.99 -24.12 -17.92
C CYS A 797 -7.14 -23.25 -18.46
N GLY A 798 -8.37 -23.67 -18.12
CA GLY A 798 -9.60 -22.95 -18.50
C GLY A 798 -9.78 -21.64 -17.72
N PRO A 799 -10.70 -20.75 -18.13
CA PRO A 799 -10.91 -19.47 -17.47
C PRO A 799 -11.33 -19.61 -15.99
N TRP A 800 -12.18 -20.59 -15.66
CA TRP A 800 -12.61 -20.86 -14.28
C TRP A 800 -11.48 -21.36 -13.39
N ASP A 801 -10.53 -22.10 -13.95
CA ASP A 801 -9.34 -22.56 -13.22
C ASP A 801 -8.42 -21.41 -12.85
N ARG A 802 -8.36 -20.36 -13.67
CA ARG A 802 -7.57 -19.16 -13.37
C ARG A 802 -8.17 -18.38 -12.21
N ILE A 803 -9.49 -18.23 -12.20
CA ILE A 803 -10.21 -17.60 -11.08
C ILE A 803 -9.99 -18.43 -9.81
N GLY A 804 -10.12 -19.75 -9.93
CA GLY A 804 -9.89 -20.68 -8.83
C GLY A 804 -8.47 -20.65 -8.28
N ALA A 805 -7.45 -20.57 -9.15
CA ALA A 805 -6.06 -20.42 -8.74
C ALA A 805 -5.81 -19.08 -8.03
N ALA A 806 -6.39 -17.99 -8.56
CA ALA A 806 -6.32 -16.67 -7.91
C ALA A 806 -6.99 -16.69 -6.53
N LEU A 807 -8.15 -17.34 -6.39
CA LEU A 807 -8.83 -17.54 -5.11
C LEU A 807 -7.94 -18.32 -4.13
N GLY A 808 -7.34 -19.42 -4.58
CA GLY A 808 -6.45 -20.26 -3.77
C GLY A 808 -5.18 -19.52 -3.30
N GLY A 809 -4.64 -18.61 -4.11
CA GLY A 809 -3.51 -17.76 -3.73
C GLY A 809 -3.90 -16.65 -2.75
N LEU A 810 -4.97 -15.90 -3.05
CA LEU A 810 -5.47 -14.80 -2.21
C LEU A 810 -5.88 -15.28 -0.81
N ALA A 811 -6.44 -16.49 -0.71
CA ALA A 811 -6.81 -17.11 0.56
C ALA A 811 -5.63 -17.29 1.54
N LEU A 812 -4.39 -17.27 1.03
CA LEU A 812 -3.19 -17.44 1.85
C LEU A 812 -2.53 -16.13 2.28
N THR A 813 -2.94 -14.98 1.73
CA THR A 813 -2.31 -13.66 1.99
C THR A 813 -2.15 -13.36 3.48
N HIS A 814 -3.20 -13.54 4.29
CA HIS A 814 -3.11 -13.31 5.74
C HIS A 814 -2.10 -14.25 6.42
N THR A 815 -2.09 -15.53 6.01
CA THR A 815 -1.22 -16.56 6.57
C THR A 815 0.25 -16.29 6.23
N ILE A 816 0.53 -15.89 4.99
CA ILE A 816 1.86 -15.51 4.51
C ILE A 816 2.34 -14.25 5.24
N GLY A 817 1.52 -13.19 5.29
CA GLY A 817 1.88 -11.95 5.95
C GLY A 817 2.23 -12.15 7.43
N LYS A 818 1.45 -12.97 8.14
CA LYS A 818 1.73 -13.37 9.53
C LYS A 818 3.03 -14.17 9.66
N ALA A 819 3.30 -15.10 8.74
CA ALA A 819 4.53 -15.88 8.72
C ALA A 819 5.77 -15.00 8.54
N VAL A 820 5.69 -14.01 7.64
CA VAL A 820 6.79 -13.07 7.38
C VAL A 820 7.08 -12.22 8.61
N TRP A 821 6.05 -11.62 9.23
CA TRP A 821 6.22 -10.88 10.49
C TRP A 821 6.85 -11.74 11.57
N GLN A 822 6.40 -12.99 11.73
CA GLN A 822 6.98 -13.92 12.69
C GLN A 822 8.44 -14.27 12.37
N GLY A 823 8.81 -14.44 11.10
CA GLY A 823 10.19 -14.73 10.69
C GLY A 823 11.18 -13.60 11.01
N PHE A 824 10.71 -12.35 11.04
CA PHE A 824 11.54 -11.22 11.44
C PHE A 824 11.90 -11.26 12.92
N PHE A 825 10.97 -11.63 13.79
CA PHE A 825 11.15 -11.56 15.25
C PHE A 825 11.53 -12.90 15.90
N LYS A 826 11.07 -14.04 15.38
CA LYS A 826 11.35 -15.37 15.93
C LYS A 826 12.60 -15.98 15.30
N ARG A 827 13.35 -16.75 16.10
CA ARG A 827 14.58 -17.45 15.66
C ARG A 827 14.35 -18.91 15.28
N ARG A 828 13.40 -19.60 15.90
CA ARG A 828 13.10 -21.03 15.68
C ARG A 828 11.69 -21.20 15.15
N ALA A 829 11.55 -22.07 14.14
CA ALA A 829 10.26 -22.57 13.70
C ALA A 829 9.86 -23.79 14.53
N HIS A 830 8.56 -23.96 14.78
CA HIS A 830 8.02 -25.25 15.20
C HIS A 830 7.62 -26.01 13.94
N PHE A 831 8.30 -27.12 13.65
CA PHE A 831 7.89 -28.01 12.58
C PHE A 831 6.77 -28.92 13.08
N ALA A 832 5.71 -29.02 12.28
CA ALA A 832 4.68 -30.03 12.41
C ALA A 832 4.40 -30.60 11.01
N ARG A 833 4.21 -31.92 10.92
CA ARG A 833 3.86 -32.61 9.67
C ARG A 833 2.65 -31.92 9.03
N THR A 834 2.67 -31.76 7.70
CA THR A 834 1.48 -31.41 6.94
C THR A 834 0.68 -32.70 6.73
N PRO A 835 -0.54 -32.83 7.28
CA PRO A 835 -1.36 -34.01 7.05
C PRO A 835 -1.66 -34.25 5.58
N LYS A 836 -1.63 -35.53 5.17
CA LYS A 836 -1.91 -36.04 3.82
C LYS A 836 -2.65 -37.37 3.94
N MET A 837 -3.60 -37.61 3.06
CA MET A 837 -4.53 -38.75 3.06
C MET A 837 -5.44 -38.81 4.31
N GLU A 838 -5.94 -37.66 4.78
CA GLU A 838 -6.90 -37.57 5.90
C GLU A 838 -8.34 -37.25 5.44
N ASN A 839 -9.32 -37.60 6.29
CA ASN A 839 -10.73 -37.33 6.01
C ASN A 839 -11.05 -35.83 6.03
N ALA A 840 -12.01 -35.39 5.22
CA ALA A 840 -12.46 -34.00 5.21
C ALA A 840 -12.98 -33.58 6.59
N PRO A 841 -12.62 -32.39 7.09
CA PRO A 841 -13.08 -31.91 8.39
C PRO A 841 -14.58 -31.57 8.35
N ALA A 842 -15.25 -31.69 9.50
CA ALA A 842 -16.65 -31.26 9.63
C ALA A 842 -16.80 -29.75 9.32
N LEU A 843 -17.94 -29.33 8.78
CA LEU A 843 -18.18 -27.95 8.33
C LEU A 843 -17.83 -26.88 9.37
N VAL A 844 -18.22 -27.10 10.63
CA VAL A 844 -17.92 -26.19 11.75
C VAL A 844 -16.41 -26.11 12.03
N GLN A 845 -15.70 -27.24 11.96
CA GLN A 845 -14.23 -27.26 12.11
C GLN A 845 -13.55 -26.56 10.93
N GLY A 846 -14.07 -26.75 9.70
CA GLY A 846 -13.60 -26.05 8.50
C GLY A 846 -13.67 -24.53 8.65
N LEU A 847 -14.82 -23.98 9.08
CA LEU A 847 -14.97 -22.54 9.33
C LEU A 847 -14.07 -22.02 10.45
N MET A 848 -13.87 -22.80 11.51
CA MET A 848 -12.97 -22.42 12.60
C MET A 848 -11.51 -22.29 12.13
N THR A 849 -11.11 -22.96 11.05
CA THR A 849 -9.76 -22.77 10.49
C THR A 849 -9.53 -21.35 9.97
N ALA A 850 -10.56 -20.67 9.43
CA ALA A 850 -10.48 -19.31 8.89
C ALA A 850 -11.05 -18.23 9.84
N ARG A 851 -11.12 -18.51 11.15
CA ARG A 851 -11.74 -17.60 12.14
C ARG A 851 -11.11 -16.21 12.16
N GLN A 852 -9.77 -16.13 12.11
CA GLN A 852 -9.07 -14.84 12.13
C GLN A 852 -9.38 -14.04 10.88
N GLU A 853 -9.34 -14.70 9.72
CA GLU A 853 -9.66 -14.09 8.44
C GLU A 853 -11.13 -13.64 8.35
N GLY A 854 -12.07 -14.46 8.81
CA GLY A 854 -13.49 -14.10 8.88
C GLY A 854 -13.76 -12.90 9.78
N MET A 855 -13.08 -12.80 10.93
CA MET A 855 -13.19 -11.63 11.81
C MET A 855 -12.66 -10.36 11.12
N MET A 856 -11.51 -10.44 10.44
CA MET A 856 -10.96 -9.30 9.69
C MET A 856 -11.88 -8.85 8.56
N MET A 857 -12.49 -9.80 7.82
CA MET A 857 -13.48 -9.51 6.79
C MET A 857 -14.67 -8.73 7.37
N LEU A 858 -15.25 -9.21 8.47
CA LEU A 858 -16.39 -8.55 9.11
C LEU A 858 -16.02 -7.16 9.64
N LEU A 859 -14.85 -7.00 10.25
CA LEU A 859 -14.37 -5.68 10.71
C LEU A 859 -14.22 -4.69 9.56
N LEU A 860 -13.69 -5.13 8.41
CA LEU A 860 -13.56 -4.30 7.21
C LEU A 860 -14.93 -3.90 6.65
N TRP A 861 -15.89 -4.82 6.62
CA TRP A 861 -17.25 -4.52 6.15
C TRP A 861 -18.01 -3.60 7.12
N LEU A 862 -17.85 -3.79 8.43
CA LEU A 862 -18.42 -2.90 9.43
C LEU A 862 -17.79 -1.50 9.37
N ALA A 863 -16.48 -1.39 9.16
CA ALA A 863 -15.81 -0.11 8.94
C ALA A 863 -16.33 0.60 7.68
N ALA A 864 -16.47 -0.12 6.57
CA ALA A 864 -17.03 0.41 5.32
C ALA A 864 -18.48 0.91 5.48
N ALA A 865 -19.31 0.14 6.19
CA ALA A 865 -20.67 0.55 6.52
C ALA A 865 -20.68 1.77 7.46
N GLY A 866 -19.84 1.77 8.49
CA GLY A 866 -19.72 2.86 9.46
C GLY A 866 -19.36 4.19 8.79
N ILE A 867 -18.38 4.19 7.89
CA ILE A 867 -17.99 5.39 7.13
C ILE A 867 -19.12 5.87 6.21
N THR A 868 -19.78 4.94 5.52
CA THR A 868 -20.91 5.28 4.63
C THR A 868 -22.04 5.96 5.40
N VAL A 869 -22.34 5.47 6.62
CA VAL A 869 -23.35 6.06 7.51
C VAL A 869 -22.89 7.41 8.07
N ALA A 870 -21.67 7.48 8.62
CA ALA A 870 -21.14 8.68 9.27
C ALA A 870 -21.00 9.88 8.31
N HIS A 871 -20.69 9.61 7.04
CA HIS A 871 -20.51 10.65 6.00
C HIS A 871 -21.70 10.74 5.02
N ARG A 872 -22.81 10.03 5.29
CA ARG A 872 -24.00 9.93 4.42
C ARG A 872 -23.67 9.64 2.94
N GLY A 873 -22.58 8.92 2.68
CA GLY A 873 -22.09 8.56 1.33
C GLY A 873 -21.69 9.74 0.41
N GLY A 874 -21.52 10.96 0.95
CA GLY A 874 -21.52 12.18 0.13
C GLY A 874 -20.20 12.63 -0.48
N THR A 875 -19.04 12.27 0.09
CA THR A 875 -17.73 12.75 -0.40
C THR A 875 -17.02 11.70 -1.25
N TRP A 876 -16.26 12.16 -2.25
CA TRP A 876 -15.49 11.30 -3.14
C TRP A 876 -14.45 10.47 -2.39
N GLU A 877 -13.82 11.05 -1.39
CA GLU A 877 -12.83 10.43 -0.53
C GLU A 877 -13.45 9.32 0.34
N ALA A 878 -14.65 9.55 0.89
CA ALA A 878 -15.37 8.52 1.64
C ALA A 878 -15.73 7.32 0.75
N ILE A 879 -16.17 7.57 -0.48
CA ILE A 879 -16.46 6.51 -1.45
C ILE A 879 -15.18 5.71 -1.76
N LEU A 880 -14.08 6.40 -2.08
CA LEU A 880 -12.80 5.73 -2.38
C LEU A 880 -12.27 4.91 -1.21
N TRP A 881 -12.35 5.44 0.01
CA TRP A 881 -11.91 4.73 1.20
C TRP A 881 -12.78 3.50 1.49
N THR A 882 -14.11 3.62 1.34
CA THR A 882 -15.03 2.49 1.40
C THR A 882 -14.68 1.41 0.36
N VAL A 883 -14.38 1.80 -0.88
CA VAL A 883 -13.94 0.86 -1.93
C VAL A 883 -12.61 0.18 -1.53
N ILE A 884 -11.66 0.91 -0.95
CA ILE A 884 -10.40 0.33 -0.45
C ILE A 884 -10.67 -0.72 0.63
N LEU A 885 -11.53 -0.43 1.61
CA LEU A 885 -11.87 -1.39 2.67
C LEU A 885 -12.50 -2.66 2.09
N LEU A 886 -13.39 -2.52 1.09
CA LEU A 886 -14.01 -3.65 0.40
C LEU A 886 -12.98 -4.45 -0.40
N VAL A 887 -12.07 -3.79 -1.13
CA VAL A 887 -10.98 -4.46 -1.86
C VAL A 887 -10.03 -5.19 -0.90
N GLN A 888 -9.67 -4.56 0.22
CA GLN A 888 -8.86 -5.17 1.27
C GLN A 888 -9.55 -6.37 1.93
N SER A 889 -10.89 -6.46 1.87
CA SER A 889 -11.64 -7.61 2.39
C SER A 889 -11.53 -8.86 1.49
N VAL A 890 -11.17 -8.71 0.22
CA VAL A 890 -11.17 -9.81 -0.78
C VAL A 890 -10.26 -10.99 -0.39
N PRO A 891 -9.01 -10.81 0.08
CA PRO A 891 -8.19 -11.94 0.51
C PRO A 891 -8.77 -12.70 1.71
N TYR A 892 -9.47 -11.99 2.60
CA TYR A 892 -10.12 -12.60 3.76
C TYR A 892 -11.39 -13.36 3.38
N LEU A 893 -12.19 -12.81 2.47
CA LEU A 893 -13.31 -13.51 1.85
C LEU A 893 -12.82 -14.77 1.14
N ALA A 894 -11.73 -14.67 0.37
CA ALA A 894 -11.12 -15.82 -0.31
C ALA A 894 -10.72 -16.93 0.68
N ALA A 895 -10.16 -16.58 1.84
CA ALA A 895 -9.81 -17.54 2.88
C ALA A 895 -11.05 -18.25 3.46
N VAL A 896 -12.11 -17.51 3.75
CA VAL A 896 -13.39 -18.09 4.22
C VAL A 896 -14.01 -18.98 3.15
N SER A 897 -13.99 -18.55 1.88
CA SER A 897 -14.48 -19.35 0.75
C SER A 897 -13.67 -20.64 0.58
N MET A 898 -12.34 -20.59 0.64
CA MET A 898 -11.49 -21.80 0.56
C MET A 898 -11.73 -22.75 1.73
N ALA A 899 -11.95 -22.23 2.94
CA ALA A 899 -12.29 -23.04 4.11
C ALA A 899 -13.66 -23.74 3.95
N LEU A 900 -14.66 -23.04 3.40
CA LEU A 900 -15.96 -23.61 3.07
C LEU A 900 -15.85 -24.68 1.96
N ILE A 901 -15.11 -24.39 0.89
CA ILE A 901 -14.90 -25.33 -0.21
C ILE A 901 -14.18 -26.60 0.27
N ALA A 902 -13.19 -26.47 1.16
CA ALA A 902 -12.47 -27.60 1.76
C ALA A 902 -13.36 -28.49 2.65
N ALA A 903 -14.41 -27.93 3.23
CA ALA A 903 -15.34 -28.66 4.11
C ALA A 903 -16.46 -29.39 3.35
N VAL A 904 -16.65 -29.13 2.06
CA VAL A 904 -17.64 -29.82 1.24
C VAL A 904 -17.05 -31.15 0.74
N PRO A 905 -17.71 -32.31 1.00
CA PRO A 905 -17.23 -33.61 0.52
C PRO A 905 -17.07 -33.62 -1.00
N ALA A 906 -15.95 -34.19 -1.47
CA ALA A 906 -15.62 -34.22 -2.89
C ALA A 906 -16.68 -35.00 -3.71
N ARG A 907 -17.40 -34.32 -4.60
CA ARG A 907 -18.05 -34.97 -5.75
C ARG A 907 -16.97 -35.22 -6.81
N LYS A 908 -16.95 -36.41 -7.45
CA LYS A 908 -15.99 -36.74 -8.52
C LYS A 908 -15.94 -35.60 -9.55
N ALA A 909 -14.82 -34.87 -9.58
CA ALA A 909 -14.59 -33.81 -10.55
C ALA A 909 -14.15 -34.42 -11.89
N MET A 910 -14.46 -33.74 -13.02
CA MET A 910 -13.98 -34.14 -14.35
C MET A 910 -12.44 -34.23 -14.37
N ALA A 911 -11.92 -35.25 -15.04
CA ALA A 911 -10.50 -35.53 -15.13
C ALA A 911 -9.71 -34.34 -15.70
N LEU A 912 -8.73 -33.85 -14.96
CA LEU A 912 -7.70 -32.93 -15.43
C LEU A 912 -6.80 -33.61 -16.48
N PRO A 913 -6.26 -32.87 -17.48
CA PRO A 913 -5.35 -33.41 -18.48
C PRO A 913 -4.12 -34.05 -17.82
N GLY A 914 -3.93 -35.35 -18.01
CA GLY A 914 -2.75 -36.08 -17.55
C GLY A 914 -2.84 -36.68 -16.15
N ALA A 915 -3.97 -36.57 -15.43
CA ALA A 915 -4.15 -37.30 -14.17
C ALA A 915 -4.21 -38.81 -14.43
N LEU A 916 -3.38 -39.60 -13.74
CA LEU A 916 -3.52 -41.05 -13.75
C LEU A 916 -4.86 -41.39 -13.08
N PRO A 917 -5.67 -42.32 -13.64
CA PRO A 917 -6.88 -42.76 -12.97
C PRO A 917 -6.52 -43.32 -11.60
N ALA A 918 -7.24 -42.88 -10.56
CA ALA A 918 -7.14 -43.48 -9.24
C ALA A 918 -7.43 -44.98 -9.41
N THR A 919 -6.43 -45.82 -9.14
CA THR A 919 -6.60 -47.27 -9.12
C THR A 919 -7.67 -47.58 -8.08
N SER A 920 -8.82 -48.06 -8.54
CA SER A 920 -9.85 -48.61 -7.68
C SER A 920 -9.24 -49.73 -6.87
N SER A 921 -9.41 -49.68 -5.55
CA SER A 921 -9.10 -50.75 -4.61
C SER A 921 -9.77 -52.06 -5.05
N ALA A 922 -9.06 -52.89 -5.82
CA ALA A 922 -9.42 -54.28 -6.04
C ALA A 922 -9.04 -55.04 -4.77
N GLY A 923 -9.98 -55.13 -3.82
CA GLY A 923 -9.75 -55.77 -2.54
C GLY A 923 -10.98 -55.79 -1.65
N GLN A 924 -12.14 -56.16 -2.20
CA GLN A 924 -13.35 -56.49 -1.43
C GLN A 924 -14.38 -57.16 -2.35
N ALA A 925 -14.17 -58.45 -2.64
CA ALA A 925 -15.21 -59.34 -3.19
C ALA A 925 -14.77 -60.81 -3.14
N VAL A 926 -14.51 -61.37 -1.96
CA VAL A 926 -14.61 -62.82 -1.72
C VAL A 926 -14.95 -63.04 -0.25
N ALA A 927 -16.24 -63.14 0.09
CA ALA A 927 -16.78 -63.87 1.24
C ALA A 927 -18.30 -63.66 1.33
N SER A 928 -19.07 -64.35 0.48
CA SER A 928 -20.47 -64.67 0.76
C SER A 928 -20.95 -65.80 -0.16
N GLU A 929 -20.40 -66.99 0.04
CA GLU A 929 -21.02 -68.26 -0.36
C GLU A 929 -20.37 -69.35 0.50
N VAL A 930 -21.08 -69.73 1.56
CA VAL A 930 -21.19 -71.05 2.21
C VAL A 930 -21.77 -70.83 3.61
N ASN A 931 -22.99 -71.35 3.79
CA ASN A 931 -23.85 -71.46 4.99
C ASN A 931 -24.54 -70.20 5.52
#